data_AF-A0A6A8MC08-F1
#
_entry.id   AF-A0A6A8MC08-F1
#
_cell.length_a   1.000
_cell.length_b   1.000
_cell.length_c   1.000
_cell.angle_alpha   90.00
_cell.angle_beta   90.00
_cell.angle_gamma   90.00
#
_symmetry.space_group_name_H-M   'P 1'
#
loop_
_entity.id
_entity.type
_entity.pdbx_description
1 polymer ?
#
loop_
_entity_poly.entity_id
_entity_poly.type
_entity_poly.pdbx_seq_one_letter_code
_entity_poly.pdbx_strand_id
1 'polypeptide(L)'
;MLNGHVVNYGQHRTRRSFSRIKEILPLPNLTDVQTESYKWFLDHGIKEVFDDILPISDVSGRLTLEYVDYKLQEPKYTVDEARKHDATYSAPMHVTLKLTNHETGEIKTQDVFFGDLPLMTKSGSFIVNGAERVIVSQLVRSPGVYYNGEVDKNGRQIFGTTVIPNRGAWLEFETDAKNVSYVRVDRTRKLPLTVLVRALGFGSDDEIKQMFGDSDTLDLTLDKDVHKNPADSRVAEALKDIYDRLRPGEPKTTDSSRSLLVSRFFDPRRYDLAAVGRYKVNKKLSLKNRLLGYTLAETLADPDTGEVLAAKGTVVNNEIMDVLKDYLDRDDFKTVTYTPSEEGAIPEPITVQEVKVYSREIPDREIKLISNGHIDEDVKCIQPADIIAAVNYFLELQEGVGDIDDIDHLGNRRIRRVGELLQNQMRIGLARMERVVRERMSIQDAATVTPQQLINIRPIVGSIKEFFGSSQLSQFMDQNNPLGELTHKRRMSALGPGGLSRDRAGYEVRDVHYTHYGRLCPIETPEGPNIGLINSMATYAIINKYGFLETPYRRVSWKTHKVTDKIDYLTADVEDNYIIAGANTPLNEDGSFVDDVILCRQREDNVEVTPDKIDYMDVIPKQVVSVTSACIPFLENDDSNRALMGANHQRQAVPLINPHGPLVGTGMEYRSAHDSGDALLAEAAGTVEYVDANEIRVRRDDDTLDVYKLEKYRRSNATKNYNQTPNVKRGEKVVAGQVIGNGPSMADGELALGQNPVIAFTTWNMYNFEDAVMLSERLVKDDVYTSIHIEDYDSEARDTKLGPEEITREIPNVGEDALKDLDENGIIRIGAEVHDGDILVGKVTPKGITELSAEERLLHAIFGEKAREVRDTSLKVPHGGGGVVQDVQVFTREAGDELAPGVNTLVRVYIVQKRKIQVGDKMSGRHGNKGTVALVAPVEDMPYLPDGTPVDICLNPMGVPSRMNIGQLLELHLGRAARALGIHVATPVFDGADEDDVWDIVKKAGLDSDGKTVLYDGRTGEPFHDRVSVGVMYYLKLTHMVDDKIHARSIGPYSLVTQQPLGGKAQFGGQRFGEMEVWALEAYGAAYTLQEILTYKSDDVVGRVKAYEAIVKGERIPKPGVPESFRVLVKELQSLGLDLRVLDADHKEVELRDMDEDSNEHVNIDTLSRLAEAQEKKKLAEEEAEMAADSDDDAAADDASAVEAEPVDEADDKASK
;
A
#
# COMPACT_ATOMS: atom_id res chain seq x y z
N MET A 1 2.41 -43.38 -27.06
CA MET A 1 2.72 -41.94 -27.15
C MET A 1 2.84 -41.37 -25.74
N LEU A 2 3.59 -40.30 -25.51
CA LEU A 2 3.60 -39.58 -24.23
C LEU A 2 2.29 -38.79 -24.13
N ASN A 3 1.59 -38.86 -23.00
CA ASN A 3 0.35 -38.09 -22.76
C ASN A 3 0.70 -36.59 -22.75
N GLY A 4 -0.29 -35.73 -23.02
CA GLY A 4 -0.09 -34.29 -23.19
C GLY A 4 0.41 -33.87 -24.58
N HIS A 5 0.11 -32.63 -24.94
CA HIS A 5 0.41 -32.05 -26.25
C HIS A 5 1.54 -31.01 -26.17
N VAL A 6 2.21 -30.76 -27.30
CA VAL A 6 3.37 -29.87 -27.35
C VAL A 6 2.91 -28.44 -27.64
N VAL A 7 3.31 -27.49 -26.80
CA VAL A 7 2.96 -26.07 -26.89
C VAL A 7 4.25 -25.25 -26.94
N ASN A 8 4.29 -24.27 -27.85
CA ASN A 8 5.38 -23.31 -27.94
C ASN A 8 5.05 -22.08 -27.09
N TYR A 9 5.92 -21.76 -26.16
CA TYR A 9 5.86 -20.55 -25.33
C TYR A 9 6.92 -19.58 -25.86
N GLY A 10 6.49 -18.63 -26.68
CA GLY A 10 7.40 -17.83 -27.52
C GLY A 10 8.05 -18.66 -28.63
N GLN A 11 9.19 -18.20 -29.16
CA GLN A 11 9.92 -18.89 -30.23
C GLN A 11 10.99 -19.88 -29.73
N HIS A 12 11.49 -19.68 -28.50
CA HIS A 12 12.68 -20.38 -28.00
C HIS A 12 12.39 -21.50 -26.99
N ARG A 13 11.17 -21.57 -26.42
CA ARG A 13 10.77 -22.63 -25.49
C ARG A 13 9.59 -23.44 -26.01
N THR A 14 9.76 -24.75 -25.95
CA THR A 14 8.68 -25.72 -26.20
C THR A 14 8.47 -26.56 -24.94
N ARG A 15 7.22 -26.64 -24.46
CA ARG A 15 6.84 -27.45 -23.29
C ARG A 15 5.76 -28.45 -23.68
N ARG A 16 5.77 -29.62 -23.04
CA ARG A 16 4.65 -30.57 -23.10
C ARG A 16 3.62 -30.17 -22.04
N SER A 17 2.46 -29.71 -22.49
CA SER A 17 1.34 -29.31 -21.65
C SER A 17 0.42 -30.50 -21.33
N PHE A 18 0.00 -30.59 -20.07
CA PHE A 18 -1.01 -31.55 -19.60
C PHE A 18 -2.44 -31.00 -19.59
N SER A 19 -2.64 -29.76 -20.02
CA SER A 19 -3.96 -29.15 -20.14
C SER A 19 -4.90 -30.01 -20.99
N ARG A 20 -6.09 -30.26 -20.47
CA ARG A 20 -7.16 -31.00 -21.16
C ARG A 20 -8.25 -30.04 -21.65
N ILE A 21 -8.37 -28.88 -21.01
CA ILE A 21 -9.34 -27.86 -21.37
C ILE A 21 -8.73 -26.93 -22.42
N LYS A 22 -9.48 -26.71 -23.50
CA LYS A 22 -9.06 -25.76 -24.55
C LYS A 22 -9.06 -24.33 -23.98
N GLU A 23 -7.97 -23.60 -24.20
CA GLU A 23 -7.93 -22.17 -23.89
C GLU A 23 -8.79 -21.39 -24.90
N ILE A 24 -9.89 -20.79 -24.43
CA ILE A 24 -10.89 -20.10 -25.27
C ILE A 24 -10.60 -18.60 -25.36
N LEU A 25 -10.08 -18.02 -24.27
CA LEU A 25 -9.77 -16.61 -24.14
C LEU A 25 -8.26 -16.45 -23.84
N PRO A 26 -7.50 -15.68 -24.63
CA PRO A 26 -6.13 -15.35 -24.27
C PRO A 26 -6.10 -14.41 -23.06
N LEU A 27 -5.02 -14.47 -22.27
CA LEU A 27 -4.82 -13.55 -21.15
C LEU A 27 -4.79 -12.09 -21.63
N PRO A 28 -5.48 -11.17 -20.93
CA PRO A 28 -5.33 -9.74 -21.17
C PRO A 28 -3.91 -9.29 -20.80
N ASN A 29 -3.49 -8.12 -21.26
CA ASN A 29 -2.21 -7.59 -20.85
C ASN A 29 -2.24 -7.25 -19.35
N LEU A 30 -1.31 -7.84 -18.61
CA LEU A 30 -1.36 -7.82 -17.16
C LEU A 30 -1.09 -6.43 -16.55
N THR A 31 -0.57 -5.47 -17.31
CA THR A 31 -0.33 -4.09 -16.86
C THR A 31 -1.46 -3.10 -17.18
N ASP A 32 -2.51 -3.54 -17.89
CA ASP A 32 -3.58 -2.64 -18.38
C ASP A 32 -4.29 -1.87 -17.27
N VAL A 33 -4.35 -2.45 -16.06
CA VAL A 33 -4.89 -1.80 -14.86
C VAL A 33 -4.24 -0.44 -14.57
N GLN A 34 -2.96 -0.26 -14.91
CA GLN A 34 -2.22 0.99 -14.76
C GLN A 34 -2.27 1.83 -16.03
N THR A 35 -1.90 1.24 -17.17
CA THR A 35 -1.68 1.98 -18.44
C THR A 35 -2.98 2.54 -19.02
N GLU A 36 -4.06 1.78 -19.04
CA GLU A 36 -5.36 2.26 -19.55
C GLU A 36 -5.94 3.36 -18.67
N SER A 37 -5.76 3.24 -17.35
CA SER A 37 -6.23 4.23 -16.38
C SER A 37 -5.53 5.57 -16.52
N TYR A 38 -4.21 5.55 -16.69
CA TYR A 38 -3.44 6.77 -16.89
C TYR A 38 -3.69 7.39 -18.27
N LYS A 39 -3.85 6.57 -19.31
CA LYS A 39 -4.27 7.03 -20.64
C LYS A 39 -5.63 7.74 -20.59
N TRP A 40 -6.62 7.15 -19.92
CA TRP A 40 -7.92 7.78 -19.70
C TRP A 40 -7.80 9.12 -18.93
N PHE A 41 -6.93 9.19 -17.94
CA PHE A 41 -6.68 10.43 -17.19
C PHE A 41 -6.14 11.55 -18.09
N LEU A 42 -5.20 11.24 -18.97
CA LEU A 42 -4.71 12.19 -19.97
C LEU A 42 -5.84 12.58 -20.92
N ASP A 43 -6.45 11.61 -21.61
CA ASP A 43 -7.39 11.89 -22.70
C ASP A 43 -8.70 12.58 -22.24
N HIS A 44 -9.20 12.24 -21.04
CA HIS A 44 -10.52 12.69 -20.55
C HIS A 44 -10.46 13.27 -19.14
N GLY A 45 -9.71 12.65 -18.22
CA GLY A 45 -9.75 12.99 -16.80
C GLY A 45 -9.31 14.42 -16.47
N ILE A 46 -8.24 14.91 -17.11
CA ILE A 46 -7.76 16.31 -16.93
C ILE A 46 -8.83 17.30 -17.40
N LYS A 47 -9.42 17.05 -18.56
CA LYS A 47 -10.45 17.89 -19.15
C LYS A 47 -11.67 18.01 -18.23
N GLU A 48 -12.16 16.88 -17.72
CA GLU A 48 -13.30 16.85 -16.80
C GLU A 48 -13.07 17.71 -15.54
N VAL A 49 -11.85 17.69 -14.98
CA VAL A 49 -11.54 18.49 -13.78
C VAL A 49 -11.55 19.99 -14.08
N PHE A 50 -11.05 20.38 -15.26
CA PHE A 50 -11.12 21.78 -15.67
C PHE A 50 -12.56 22.22 -15.91
N ASP A 51 -13.36 21.40 -16.59
CA ASP A 51 -14.78 21.69 -16.87
C ASP A 51 -15.64 21.72 -15.59
N ASP A 52 -15.28 20.96 -14.55
CA ASP A 52 -16.00 20.98 -13.26
C ASP A 52 -15.71 22.25 -12.43
N ILE A 53 -14.59 22.96 -12.67
CA ILE A 53 -14.16 24.13 -11.87
C ILE A 53 -14.30 25.44 -12.66
N LEU A 54 -14.02 25.42 -13.96
CA LEU A 54 -14.18 26.55 -14.88
C LEU A 54 -15.54 26.40 -15.59
N PRO A 55 -16.33 27.48 -15.75
CA PRO A 55 -15.91 28.87 -15.64
C PRO A 55 -15.89 29.43 -14.21
N ILE A 56 -14.90 30.29 -13.94
CA ILE A 56 -14.80 31.07 -12.72
C ILE A 56 -15.21 32.51 -13.02
N SER A 57 -16.22 33.00 -12.32
CA SER A 57 -16.66 34.39 -12.37
C SER A 57 -16.31 35.13 -11.07
N ASP A 58 -16.08 36.44 -11.18
CA ASP A 58 -16.02 37.31 -10.00
C ASP A 58 -17.42 37.42 -9.34
N VAL A 59 -17.48 38.02 -8.14
CA VAL A 59 -18.74 38.19 -7.39
C VAL A 59 -19.74 39.06 -8.14
N SER A 60 -19.27 39.98 -8.99
CA SER A 60 -20.12 40.91 -9.74
C SER A 60 -20.47 40.42 -11.15
N GLY A 61 -19.88 39.31 -11.60
CA GLY A 61 -20.07 38.75 -12.95
C GLY A 61 -19.44 39.55 -14.09
N ARG A 62 -18.52 40.47 -13.80
CA ARG A 62 -17.80 41.30 -14.79
C ARG A 62 -16.75 40.52 -15.56
N LEU A 63 -15.98 39.68 -14.87
CA LEU A 63 -14.89 38.91 -15.45
C LEU A 63 -15.22 37.42 -15.38
N THR A 64 -15.02 36.70 -16.47
CA THR A 64 -15.18 35.24 -16.52
C THR A 64 -13.96 34.60 -17.15
N LEU A 65 -13.37 33.65 -16.43
CA LEU A 65 -12.26 32.83 -16.91
C LEU A 65 -12.77 31.45 -17.31
N GLU A 66 -12.48 31.05 -18.54
CA GLU A 66 -12.91 29.81 -19.18
C GLU A 66 -11.70 28.95 -19.56
N TYR A 67 -11.88 27.63 -19.50
CA TYR A 67 -10.96 26.65 -20.05
C TYR A 67 -11.24 26.44 -21.55
N VAL A 68 -10.19 26.27 -22.35
CA VAL A 68 -10.31 25.95 -23.79
C VAL A 68 -9.71 24.58 -24.10
N ASP A 69 -8.42 24.41 -23.81
CA ASP A 69 -7.69 23.17 -24.10
C ASP A 69 -6.38 23.09 -23.27
N TYR A 70 -5.70 21.95 -23.29
CA TYR A 70 -4.36 21.80 -22.71
C TYR A 70 -3.42 21.03 -23.65
N LYS A 71 -2.11 21.27 -23.51
CA LYS A 71 -1.06 20.61 -24.29
C LYS A 71 0.08 20.18 -23.38
N LEU A 72 0.53 18.96 -23.56
CA LEU A 72 1.76 18.43 -22.95
C LEU A 72 2.92 18.60 -23.93
N GLN A 73 4.02 19.18 -23.47
CA GLN A 73 5.26 19.26 -24.23
C GLN A 73 6.08 17.98 -24.09
N GLU A 74 7.16 17.87 -24.86
CA GLU A 74 8.10 16.75 -24.71
C GLU A 74 8.75 16.76 -23.32
N PRO A 75 8.97 15.58 -22.73
CA PRO A 75 9.64 15.46 -21.44
C PRO A 75 11.08 15.97 -21.53
N LYS A 76 11.56 16.59 -20.44
CA LYS A 76 12.91 17.16 -20.37
C LYS A 76 14.02 16.10 -20.43
N TYR A 77 13.74 14.93 -19.85
CA TYR A 77 14.67 13.81 -19.74
C TYR A 77 14.03 12.55 -20.30
N THR A 78 14.87 11.67 -20.84
CA THR A 78 14.49 10.27 -21.07
C THR A 78 14.36 9.52 -19.73
N VAL A 79 13.75 8.34 -19.76
CA VAL A 79 13.56 7.47 -18.57
C VAL A 79 14.90 7.17 -17.88
N ASP A 80 15.95 6.87 -18.66
CA ASP A 80 17.26 6.54 -18.12
C ASP A 80 18.02 7.75 -17.59
N GLU A 81 17.89 8.91 -18.23
CA GLU A 81 18.45 10.17 -17.74
C GLU A 81 17.77 10.60 -16.44
N ALA A 82 16.44 10.48 -16.35
CA ALA A 82 15.71 10.82 -15.13
C ALA A 82 16.18 9.99 -13.92
N ARG A 83 16.46 8.70 -14.13
CA ARG A 83 17.04 7.81 -13.10
C ARG A 83 18.45 8.23 -12.68
N LYS A 84 19.30 8.60 -13.64
CA LYS A 84 20.70 8.98 -13.38
C LYS A 84 20.84 10.31 -12.68
N HIS A 85 20.05 11.30 -13.07
CA HIS A 85 20.11 12.67 -12.52
C HIS A 85 19.25 12.88 -11.27
N ASP A 86 18.71 11.81 -10.67
CA ASP A 86 17.70 11.88 -9.61
C ASP A 86 16.54 12.84 -9.93
N ALA A 87 16.19 12.94 -11.21
CA ALA A 87 15.13 13.81 -11.70
C ALA A 87 13.79 13.07 -11.75
N THR A 88 12.71 13.82 -11.93
CA THR A 88 11.38 13.24 -12.17
C THR A 88 11.13 13.16 -13.67
N TYR A 89 10.65 12.01 -14.15
CA TYR A 89 10.23 11.88 -15.55
C TYR A 89 8.87 12.58 -15.72
N SER A 90 8.90 13.80 -16.26
CA SER A 90 7.72 14.66 -16.37
C SER A 90 7.71 15.47 -17.67
N ALA A 91 6.51 15.87 -18.09
CA ALA A 91 6.27 16.75 -19.23
C ALA A 91 5.68 18.09 -18.78
N PRO A 92 6.18 19.22 -19.32
CA PRO A 92 5.58 20.54 -19.10
C PRO A 92 4.13 20.60 -19.62
N MET A 93 3.19 21.00 -18.76
CA MET A 93 1.77 21.16 -19.12
C MET A 93 1.45 22.64 -19.34
N HIS A 94 0.94 22.98 -20.52
CA HIS A 94 0.40 24.29 -20.86
C HIS A 94 -1.12 24.22 -21.02
N VAL A 95 -1.84 25.20 -20.49
CA VAL A 95 -3.31 25.28 -20.56
C VAL A 95 -3.69 26.58 -21.24
N THR A 96 -4.54 26.48 -22.25
CA THR A 96 -5.12 27.62 -22.96
C THR A 96 -6.33 28.11 -22.18
N LEU A 97 -6.23 29.33 -21.65
CA LEU A 97 -7.30 29.97 -20.90
C LEU A 97 -7.84 31.19 -21.64
N LYS A 98 -9.15 31.39 -21.55
CA LYS A 98 -9.86 32.52 -22.15
C LYS A 98 -10.48 33.37 -21.05
N LEU A 99 -10.05 34.63 -20.97
CA LEU A 99 -10.62 35.63 -20.06
C LEU A 99 -11.57 36.54 -20.86
N THR A 100 -12.83 36.56 -20.47
CA THR A 100 -13.87 37.41 -21.06
C THR A 100 -14.22 38.52 -20.07
N ASN A 101 -14.11 39.77 -20.51
CA ASN A 101 -14.62 40.92 -19.78
C ASN A 101 -15.99 41.31 -20.35
N HIS A 102 -17.05 41.13 -19.56
CA HIS A 102 -18.44 41.40 -19.98
C HIS A 102 -18.78 42.89 -20.03
N GLU A 103 -17.98 43.76 -19.40
CA GLU A 103 -18.17 45.22 -19.48
C GLU A 103 -17.59 45.82 -20.77
N THR A 104 -16.43 45.33 -21.22
CA THR A 104 -15.76 45.84 -22.44
C THR A 104 -15.98 44.97 -23.68
N GLY A 105 -16.42 43.72 -23.50
CA GLY A 105 -16.50 42.71 -24.55
C GLY A 105 -15.13 42.17 -25.00
N GLU A 106 -14.04 42.52 -24.30
CA GLU A 106 -12.69 42.11 -24.64
C GLU A 106 -12.45 40.65 -24.23
N ILE A 107 -11.92 39.85 -25.16
CA ILE A 107 -11.56 38.45 -24.95
C ILE A 107 -10.05 38.30 -25.10
N LYS A 108 -9.39 37.88 -24.01
CA LYS A 108 -7.94 37.59 -23.99
C LYS A 108 -7.74 36.09 -23.84
N THR A 109 -7.15 35.46 -24.87
CA THR A 109 -6.78 34.03 -24.83
C THR A 109 -5.28 33.90 -24.71
N GLN A 110 -4.80 33.09 -23.76
CA GLN A 110 -3.37 32.91 -23.51
C GLN A 110 -3.05 31.48 -23.07
N ASP A 111 -1.92 30.96 -23.55
CA ASP A 111 -1.34 29.71 -23.08
C ASP A 111 -0.51 29.95 -21.83
N VAL A 112 -0.92 29.35 -20.71
CA VAL A 112 -0.29 29.50 -19.40
C VAL A 112 0.38 28.18 -19.01
N PHE A 113 1.61 28.25 -18.52
CA PHE A 113 2.29 27.07 -17.96
C PHE A 113 1.66 26.69 -16.61
N PHE A 114 1.24 25.43 -16.46
CA PHE A 114 0.54 24.90 -15.29
C PHE A 114 1.40 24.00 -14.39
N GLY A 115 2.66 23.75 -14.77
CA GLY A 115 3.59 22.88 -14.04
C GLY A 115 4.01 21.65 -14.84
N ASP A 116 4.96 20.91 -14.29
CA ASP A 116 5.44 19.65 -14.86
C ASP A 116 4.59 18.49 -14.33
N LEU A 117 3.98 17.72 -15.24
CA LEU A 117 3.15 16.56 -14.90
C LEU A 117 4.01 15.28 -15.00
N PRO A 118 4.16 14.48 -13.93
CA PRO A 118 4.86 13.20 -14.00
C PRO A 118 4.20 12.24 -14.98
N LEU A 119 4.98 11.66 -15.89
CA LEU A 119 4.53 10.73 -16.92
C LEU A 119 4.71 9.28 -16.49
N MET A 120 3.78 8.43 -16.90
CA MET A 120 3.90 6.98 -16.74
C MET A 120 4.85 6.39 -17.80
N THR A 121 5.72 5.49 -17.38
CA THR A 121 6.60 4.72 -18.27
C THR A 121 5.80 3.67 -19.07
N LYS A 122 6.40 3.11 -20.13
CA LYS A 122 5.78 2.00 -20.89
C LYS A 122 5.47 0.77 -20.02
N SER A 123 6.22 0.57 -18.93
CA SER A 123 6.05 -0.56 -18.02
C SER A 123 4.96 -0.33 -16.95
N GLY A 124 4.32 0.85 -16.90
CA GLY A 124 3.27 1.16 -15.94
C GLY A 124 3.76 1.68 -14.58
N SER A 125 4.97 2.26 -14.52
CA SER A 125 5.59 2.86 -13.34
C SER A 125 5.79 4.38 -13.51
N PHE A 126 6.21 5.07 -12.45
CA PHE A 126 6.60 6.48 -12.47
C PHE A 126 8.02 6.65 -11.92
N ILE A 127 8.81 7.56 -12.48
CA ILE A 127 10.12 7.93 -11.93
C ILE A 127 9.99 9.26 -11.24
N VAL A 128 10.18 9.26 -9.91
CA VAL A 128 10.05 10.45 -9.05
C VAL A 128 11.32 10.59 -8.24
N ASN A 129 12.07 11.65 -8.50
CA ASN A 129 13.39 11.92 -7.92
C ASN A 129 14.35 10.72 -8.09
N GLY A 130 14.52 10.23 -9.31
CA GLY A 130 15.37 9.07 -9.64
C GLY A 130 14.80 7.70 -9.27
N ALA A 131 13.90 7.64 -8.30
CA ALA A 131 13.34 6.38 -7.81
C ALA A 131 12.08 5.95 -8.56
N GLU A 132 12.00 4.65 -8.86
CA GLU A 132 10.84 4.07 -9.53
C GLU A 132 9.72 3.76 -8.53
N ARG A 133 8.52 4.26 -8.79
CA ARG A 133 7.33 4.18 -7.94
C ARG A 133 6.15 3.59 -8.69
N VAL A 134 5.27 2.94 -7.94
CA VAL A 134 4.00 2.41 -8.44
C VAL A 134 2.88 3.04 -7.62
N ILE A 135 1.84 3.49 -8.32
CA ILE A 135 0.61 3.95 -7.68
C ILE A 135 -0.33 2.75 -7.52
N VAL A 136 -0.46 2.28 -6.28
CA VAL A 136 -1.29 1.13 -5.95
C VAL A 136 -2.76 1.51 -6.05
N SER A 137 -3.55 0.66 -6.72
CA SER A 137 -4.98 0.86 -6.86
C SER A 137 -5.68 0.66 -5.50
N GLN A 138 -6.69 1.49 -5.23
CA GLN A 138 -7.34 1.53 -3.91
C GLN A 138 -8.74 0.92 -3.97
N LEU A 139 -9.04 -0.03 -3.09
CA LEU A 139 -10.38 -0.59 -2.92
C LEU A 139 -11.14 0.24 -1.89
N VAL A 140 -12.23 0.88 -2.30
CA VAL A 140 -13.07 1.74 -1.46
C VAL A 140 -14.54 1.35 -1.59
N ARG A 141 -15.36 1.72 -0.61
CA ARG A 141 -16.82 1.59 -0.74
C ARG A 141 -17.31 2.47 -1.89
N SER A 142 -18.19 1.95 -2.74
CA SER A 142 -18.78 2.78 -3.80
C SER A 142 -19.69 3.87 -3.21
N PRO A 143 -19.80 5.04 -3.83
CA PRO A 143 -20.88 5.97 -3.52
C PRO A 143 -22.24 5.32 -3.84
N GLY A 144 -23.25 5.58 -3.01
CA GLY A 144 -24.57 4.96 -3.17
C GLY A 144 -25.40 4.99 -1.90
N VAL A 145 -26.56 4.34 -1.96
CA VAL A 145 -27.47 4.14 -0.82
C VAL A 145 -27.29 2.71 -0.32
N TYR A 146 -27.01 2.56 0.98
CA TYR A 146 -26.79 1.27 1.63
C TYR A 146 -27.76 1.08 2.79
N TYR A 147 -28.36 -0.09 2.86
CA TYR A 147 -29.26 -0.48 3.94
C TYR A 147 -28.60 -1.57 4.79
N ASN A 148 -28.71 -1.46 6.11
CA ASN A 148 -28.22 -2.48 7.04
C ASN A 148 -29.30 -2.84 8.07
N GLY A 149 -29.16 -4.03 8.65
CA GLY A 149 -30.01 -4.52 9.72
C GLY A 149 -29.16 -5.10 10.84
N GLU A 150 -29.38 -4.64 12.07
CA GLU A 150 -28.73 -5.15 13.27
C GLU A 150 -29.79 -5.58 14.28
N VAL A 151 -29.53 -6.62 15.06
CA VAL A 151 -30.42 -7.04 16.14
C VAL A 151 -29.98 -6.37 17.44
N ASP A 152 -30.84 -5.53 18.01
CA ASP A 152 -30.58 -4.90 19.30
C ASP A 152 -30.49 -5.93 20.43
N LYS A 153 -29.94 -5.52 21.58
CA LYS A 153 -29.87 -6.33 22.82
C LYS A 153 -31.24 -6.84 23.28
N ASN A 154 -32.32 -6.19 22.89
CA ASN A 154 -33.69 -6.58 23.19
C ASN A 154 -34.28 -7.59 22.17
N GLY A 155 -33.48 -8.07 21.21
CA GLY A 155 -33.92 -9.01 20.17
C GLY A 155 -34.76 -8.38 19.06
N ARG A 156 -34.85 -7.04 19.01
CA ARG A 156 -35.56 -6.32 17.94
C ARG A 156 -34.61 -6.00 16.80
N GLN A 157 -35.10 -6.15 15.58
CA GLN A 157 -34.36 -5.76 14.40
C GLN A 157 -34.42 -4.24 14.24
N ILE A 158 -33.26 -3.62 14.23
CA ILE A 158 -33.06 -2.20 13.95
C ILE A 158 -32.49 -2.11 12.54
N PHE A 159 -33.09 -1.24 11.74
CA PHE A 159 -32.60 -0.93 10.42
C PHE A 159 -31.88 0.41 10.40
N GLY A 160 -30.90 0.51 9.52
CA GLY A 160 -30.22 1.75 9.21
C GLY A 160 -30.05 1.92 7.71
N THR A 161 -29.75 3.16 7.32
CA THR A 161 -29.42 3.50 5.94
C THR A 161 -28.34 4.55 5.93
N THR A 162 -27.41 4.44 4.99
CA THR A 162 -26.39 5.46 4.76
C THR A 162 -26.33 5.80 3.28
N VAL A 163 -26.53 7.07 2.96
CA VAL A 163 -26.27 7.63 1.63
C VAL A 163 -24.86 8.21 1.62
N ILE A 164 -23.96 7.52 0.92
CA ILE A 164 -22.54 7.86 0.83
C ILE A 164 -22.28 8.59 -0.49
N PRO A 165 -21.89 9.89 -0.47
CA PRO A 165 -21.44 10.57 -1.68
C PRO A 165 -20.00 10.22 -2.05
N ASN A 166 -19.62 10.53 -3.30
CA ASN A 166 -18.20 10.55 -3.67
C ASN A 166 -17.47 11.70 -2.96
N ARG A 167 -18.14 12.87 -2.88
CA ARG A 167 -17.72 14.05 -2.14
C ARG A 167 -18.95 14.81 -1.65
N GLY A 168 -19.00 15.15 -0.37
CA GLY A 168 -20.12 15.91 0.20
C GLY A 168 -20.49 15.44 1.60
N ALA A 169 -21.61 15.94 2.10
CA ALA A 169 -22.15 15.56 3.40
C ALA A 169 -22.80 14.17 3.36
N TRP A 170 -22.67 13.40 4.44
CA TRP A 170 -23.36 12.10 4.55
C TRP A 170 -24.80 12.30 5.01
N LEU A 171 -25.70 11.41 4.57
CA LEU A 171 -27.08 11.37 5.04
C LEU A 171 -27.35 9.96 5.60
N GLU A 172 -27.71 9.89 6.88
CA GLU A 172 -27.89 8.62 7.60
C GLU A 172 -29.30 8.54 8.18
N PHE A 173 -29.97 7.40 8.02
CA PHE A 173 -31.24 7.07 8.66
C PHE A 173 -31.04 5.93 9.65
N GLU A 174 -31.71 5.97 10.78
CA GLU A 174 -31.64 4.91 11.79
C GLU A 174 -32.95 4.80 12.55
N THR A 175 -33.33 3.57 12.89
CA THR A 175 -34.43 3.30 13.81
C THR A 175 -33.89 3.10 15.23
N ASP A 176 -34.58 3.59 16.25
CA ASP A 176 -34.22 3.29 17.64
C ASP A 176 -34.96 2.06 18.19
N ALA A 177 -34.63 1.63 19.40
CA ALA A 177 -35.29 0.51 20.07
C ALA A 177 -36.80 0.74 20.34
N LYS A 178 -37.30 1.98 20.20
CA LYS A 178 -38.70 2.38 20.36
C LYS A 178 -39.44 2.47 19.02
N ASN A 179 -38.83 2.02 17.92
CA ASN A 179 -39.37 2.12 16.56
C ASN A 179 -39.57 3.57 16.09
N VAL A 180 -38.79 4.53 16.62
CA VAL A 180 -38.77 5.90 16.10
C VAL A 180 -37.64 6.02 15.09
N SER A 181 -37.96 6.57 13.91
CA SER A 181 -36.99 6.80 12.84
C SER A 181 -36.33 8.17 12.97
N TYR A 182 -35.01 8.20 12.86
CA TYR A 182 -34.20 9.42 12.92
C TYR A 182 -33.37 9.60 11.66
N VAL A 183 -32.98 10.84 11.43
CA VAL A 183 -32.01 11.27 10.44
C VAL A 183 -30.82 11.95 11.10
N ARG A 184 -29.62 11.73 10.56
CA ARG A 184 -28.43 12.53 10.81
C ARG A 184 -27.91 13.09 9.50
N VAL A 185 -27.57 14.38 9.53
CA VAL A 185 -26.91 15.07 8.43
C VAL A 185 -25.46 15.27 8.83
N ASP A 186 -24.51 14.80 8.04
CA ASP A 186 -23.07 15.02 8.25
C ASP A 186 -22.57 14.62 9.65
N ARG A 187 -23.07 13.49 10.18
CA ARG A 187 -22.75 12.95 11.52
C ARG A 187 -23.08 13.88 12.69
N THR A 188 -24.02 14.81 12.52
CA THR A 188 -24.54 15.63 13.62
C THR A 188 -25.52 14.85 14.51
N ARG A 189 -26.06 15.52 15.53
CA ARG A 189 -27.08 14.94 16.41
C ARG A 189 -28.34 14.54 15.65
N LYS A 190 -28.98 13.46 16.12
CA LYS A 190 -30.23 12.89 15.58
C LYS A 190 -31.37 13.91 15.56
N LEU A 191 -32.14 13.91 14.48
CA LEU A 191 -33.43 14.59 14.32
C LEU A 191 -34.49 13.55 13.92
N PRO A 192 -35.77 13.71 14.25
CA PRO A 192 -36.82 12.84 13.70
C PRO A 192 -36.78 12.87 12.15
N LEU A 193 -36.97 11.71 11.51
CA LEU A 193 -36.85 11.59 10.05
C LEU A 193 -37.79 12.54 9.29
N THR A 194 -38.98 12.78 9.83
CA THR A 194 -40.01 13.68 9.28
C THR A 194 -39.54 15.13 9.19
N VAL A 195 -38.58 15.57 10.01
CA VAL A 195 -37.99 16.92 9.92
C VAL A 195 -37.29 17.13 8.58
N LEU A 196 -36.62 16.10 8.04
CA LEU A 196 -36.00 16.20 6.71
C LEU A 196 -37.07 16.33 5.61
N VAL A 197 -38.13 15.53 5.68
CA VAL A 197 -39.24 15.55 4.71
C VAL A 197 -39.96 16.90 4.73
N ARG A 198 -40.19 17.48 5.93
CA ARG A 198 -40.75 18.83 6.07
C ARG A 198 -39.83 19.89 5.51
N ALA A 199 -38.52 19.78 5.72
CA ALA A 199 -37.54 20.71 5.15
C ALA A 199 -37.51 20.70 3.60
N LEU A 200 -37.88 19.58 2.96
CA LEU A 200 -38.05 19.51 1.50
C LEU A 200 -39.31 20.24 0.99
N GLY A 201 -40.28 20.52 1.86
CA GLY A 201 -41.47 21.31 1.54
C GLY A 201 -42.82 20.64 1.84
N PHE A 202 -42.82 19.43 2.42
CA PHE A 202 -44.05 18.69 2.77
C PHE A 202 -44.40 18.91 4.24
N GLY A 203 -45.20 19.95 4.49
CA GLY A 203 -45.38 20.50 5.83
C GLY A 203 -46.40 19.79 6.71
N SER A 204 -47.40 19.10 6.14
CA SER A 204 -48.49 18.49 6.90
C SER A 204 -48.32 16.98 7.11
N ASP A 205 -48.85 16.48 8.22
CA ASP A 205 -48.75 15.06 8.59
C ASP A 205 -49.55 14.18 7.62
N ASP A 206 -50.71 14.67 7.17
CA ASP A 206 -51.56 14.01 6.18
C ASP A 206 -50.87 13.89 4.81
N GLU A 207 -50.12 14.91 4.36
CA GLU A 207 -49.32 14.82 3.12
C GLU A 207 -48.23 13.75 3.25
N ILE A 208 -47.49 13.72 4.36
CA ILE A 208 -46.42 12.74 4.59
C ILE A 208 -46.98 11.32 4.62
N LYS A 209 -48.13 11.10 5.29
CA LYS A 209 -48.84 9.81 5.30
C LYS A 209 -49.34 9.40 3.90
N GLN A 210 -49.85 10.33 3.10
CA GLN A 210 -50.30 10.03 1.73
C GLN A 210 -49.13 9.63 0.82
N MET A 211 -47.96 10.25 1.02
CA MET A 211 -46.74 9.93 0.28
C MET A 211 -46.23 8.53 0.61
N PHE A 212 -45.91 8.26 1.88
CA PHE A 212 -45.23 7.02 2.28
C PHE A 212 -46.16 5.86 2.65
N GLY A 213 -47.46 6.11 2.80
CA GLY A 213 -48.40 5.13 3.35
C GLY A 213 -48.47 5.19 4.88
N ASP A 214 -49.35 4.35 5.45
CA ASP A 214 -49.56 4.27 6.90
C ASP A 214 -48.68 3.15 7.48
N SER A 215 -47.76 3.51 8.38
CA SER A 215 -46.90 2.57 9.10
C SER A 215 -46.71 2.97 10.55
N ASP A 216 -46.64 1.97 11.44
CA ASP A 216 -46.51 2.19 12.89
C ASP A 216 -45.26 3.02 13.22
N THR A 217 -44.15 2.78 12.52
CA THR A 217 -42.90 3.52 12.69
C THR A 217 -43.05 4.99 12.28
N LEU A 218 -43.73 5.27 11.15
CA LEU A 218 -43.93 6.64 10.69
C LEU A 218 -44.81 7.42 11.68
N ASP A 219 -45.85 6.79 12.23
CA ASP A 219 -46.75 7.39 13.22
C ASP A 219 -46.02 7.75 14.51
N LEU A 220 -45.24 6.81 15.06
CA LEU A 220 -44.40 7.08 16.24
C LEU A 220 -43.37 8.20 15.98
N THR A 221 -42.91 8.34 14.75
CA THR A 221 -41.96 9.38 14.35
C THR A 221 -42.63 10.75 14.24
N LEU A 222 -43.85 10.80 13.67
CA LEU A 222 -44.67 12.02 13.60
C LEU A 222 -45.06 12.50 15.00
N ASP A 223 -45.47 11.60 15.89
CA ASP A 223 -45.79 11.91 17.29
C ASP A 223 -44.59 12.52 18.05
N LYS A 224 -43.37 12.10 17.68
CA LYS A 224 -42.13 12.60 18.28
C LYS A 224 -41.74 13.98 17.74
N ASP A 225 -42.14 14.30 16.51
CA ASP A 225 -41.87 15.54 15.80
C ASP A 225 -42.87 16.64 16.21
N VAL A 226 -42.65 17.20 17.41
CA VAL A 226 -43.52 18.24 17.98
C VAL A 226 -43.17 19.62 17.42
N HIS A 227 -44.21 20.40 17.05
CA HIS A 227 -44.10 21.80 16.68
C HIS A 227 -43.77 22.67 17.91
N LYS A 228 -42.52 23.13 18.03
CA LYS A 228 -41.99 23.85 19.20
C LYS A 228 -42.34 25.33 19.16
N ASN A 229 -42.29 25.94 17.97
CA ASN A 229 -42.56 27.36 17.79
C ASN A 229 -43.76 27.61 16.86
N PRO A 230 -44.96 27.90 17.42
CA PRO A 230 -46.16 28.16 16.63
C PRO A 230 -46.09 29.38 15.70
N ALA A 231 -45.08 30.24 15.86
CA ALA A 231 -44.88 31.43 15.03
C ALA A 231 -44.22 31.11 13.67
N ASP A 232 -43.54 29.98 13.56
CA ASP A 232 -42.93 29.52 12.31
C ASP A 232 -43.85 28.49 11.64
N SER A 233 -43.84 28.42 10.30
CA SER A 233 -44.45 27.27 9.63
C SER A 233 -43.68 25.98 9.99
N ARG A 234 -44.32 24.81 9.82
CA ARG A 234 -43.65 23.52 10.03
C ARG A 234 -42.42 23.33 9.13
N VAL A 235 -42.45 23.86 7.92
CA VAL A 235 -41.33 23.83 6.97
C VAL A 235 -40.20 24.75 7.43
N ALA A 236 -40.51 25.99 7.82
CA ALA A 236 -39.54 26.95 8.29
C ALA A 236 -38.87 26.51 9.60
N GLU A 237 -39.63 25.93 10.53
CA GLU A 237 -39.10 25.35 11.75
C GLU A 237 -38.14 24.19 11.45
N ALA A 238 -38.52 23.28 10.55
CA ALA A 238 -37.68 22.15 10.17
C ALA A 238 -36.33 22.58 9.55
N LEU A 239 -36.35 23.57 8.65
CA LEU A 239 -35.14 24.16 8.09
C LEU A 239 -34.23 24.77 9.18
N LYS A 240 -34.82 25.53 10.11
CA LYS A 240 -34.08 26.13 11.24
C LYS A 240 -33.52 25.09 12.19
N ASP A 241 -34.23 23.99 12.42
CA ASP A 241 -33.76 22.89 13.27
C ASP A 241 -32.55 22.18 12.65
N ILE A 242 -32.56 21.92 11.34
CA ILE A 242 -31.40 21.38 10.63
C ILE A 242 -30.22 22.37 10.69
N TYR A 243 -30.47 23.67 10.46
CA TYR A 243 -29.42 24.70 10.51
C TYR A 243 -28.73 24.75 11.87
N ASP A 244 -29.49 24.72 12.96
CA ASP A 244 -28.98 24.79 14.34
C ASP A 244 -28.09 23.57 14.69
N ARG A 245 -28.35 22.41 14.08
CA ARG A 245 -27.47 21.24 14.23
C ARG A 245 -26.18 21.36 13.43
N LEU A 246 -26.24 21.94 12.23
CA LEU A 246 -25.08 22.11 11.36
C LEU A 246 -24.18 23.28 11.79
N ARG A 247 -24.77 24.36 12.31
CA ARG A 247 -24.10 25.59 12.71
C ARG A 247 -24.61 26.09 14.07
N PRO A 248 -24.22 25.42 15.16
CA PRO A 248 -24.68 25.76 16.49
C PRO A 248 -24.19 27.16 16.89
N GLY A 249 -25.11 28.01 17.36
CA GLY A 249 -24.81 29.36 17.87
C GLY A 249 -24.81 30.49 16.82
N GLU A 250 -24.98 30.18 15.54
CA GLU A 250 -25.24 31.20 14.52
C GLU A 250 -26.73 31.60 14.48
N PRO A 251 -27.07 32.89 14.26
CA PRO A 251 -28.45 33.30 14.11
C PRO A 251 -29.09 32.63 12.89
N LYS A 252 -30.24 31.99 13.09
CA LYS A 252 -30.95 31.20 12.07
C LYS A 252 -32.13 31.97 11.48
N THR A 253 -32.08 32.22 10.17
CA THR A 253 -33.25 32.69 9.38
C THR A 253 -33.71 31.58 8.47
N THR A 254 -34.97 31.63 8.01
CA THR A 254 -35.50 30.61 7.10
C THR A 254 -34.71 30.58 5.78
N ASP A 255 -34.40 31.75 5.22
CA ASP A 255 -33.64 31.87 3.96
C ASP A 255 -32.20 31.36 4.08
N SER A 256 -31.50 31.70 5.18
CA SER A 256 -30.13 31.19 5.39
C SER A 256 -30.12 29.68 5.60
N SER A 257 -31.16 29.15 6.26
CA SER A 257 -31.34 27.71 6.49
C SER A 257 -31.60 26.96 5.18
N ARG A 258 -32.48 27.50 4.33
CA ARG A 258 -32.75 27.00 2.98
C ARG A 258 -31.49 26.98 2.13
N SER A 259 -30.81 28.12 2.02
CA SER A 259 -29.59 28.27 1.23
C SER A 259 -28.49 27.32 1.69
N LEU A 260 -28.33 27.13 3.01
CA LEU A 260 -27.37 26.17 3.56
C LEU A 260 -27.69 24.74 3.09
N LEU A 261 -28.94 24.29 3.25
CA LEU A 261 -29.34 22.93 2.88
C LEU A 261 -29.16 22.69 1.37
N VAL A 262 -29.56 23.65 0.54
CA VAL A 262 -29.38 23.60 -0.92
C VAL A 262 -27.92 23.51 -1.31
N SER A 263 -27.08 24.40 -0.77
CA SER A 263 -25.64 24.37 -1.03
C SER A 263 -24.95 23.10 -0.53
N ARG A 264 -25.52 22.38 0.45
CA ARG A 264 -24.90 21.19 1.04
C ARG A 264 -25.15 19.93 0.21
N PHE A 265 -26.34 19.77 -0.36
CA PHE A 265 -26.78 18.55 -1.04
C PHE A 265 -27.05 18.73 -2.54
N PHE A 266 -27.62 19.86 -2.93
CA PHE A 266 -28.15 20.07 -4.28
C PHE A 266 -27.22 20.90 -5.18
N ASP A 267 -26.10 21.42 -4.65
CA ASP A 267 -25.07 22.14 -5.41
C ASP A 267 -23.96 21.18 -5.90
N PRO A 268 -23.81 20.97 -7.23
CA PRO A 268 -22.78 20.10 -7.82
C PRO A 268 -21.33 20.48 -7.46
N ARG A 269 -21.08 21.74 -7.10
CA ARG A 269 -19.74 22.19 -6.70
C ARG A 269 -19.33 21.66 -5.34
N ARG A 270 -20.31 21.40 -4.46
CA ARG A 270 -20.11 20.98 -3.06
C ARG A 270 -20.49 19.53 -2.79
N TYR A 271 -21.43 18.99 -3.57
CA TYR A 271 -21.91 17.62 -3.47
C TYR A 271 -21.80 16.91 -4.80
N ASP A 272 -21.23 15.71 -4.78
CA ASP A 272 -20.95 14.91 -5.97
C ASP A 272 -21.05 13.42 -5.64
N LEU A 273 -21.89 12.70 -6.37
CA LEU A 273 -22.04 11.24 -6.36
C LEU A 273 -21.06 10.56 -7.32
N ALA A 274 -20.47 11.30 -8.25
CA ALA A 274 -19.87 10.82 -9.49
C ALA A 274 -20.85 10.00 -10.35
N ALA A 275 -20.48 9.72 -11.61
CA ALA A 275 -21.29 8.89 -12.50
C ALA A 275 -21.59 7.50 -11.89
N VAL A 276 -20.62 6.92 -11.18
CA VAL A 276 -20.80 5.63 -10.47
C VAL A 276 -21.84 5.70 -9.36
N GLY A 277 -21.87 6.78 -8.58
CA GLY A 277 -22.84 6.91 -7.49
C GLY A 277 -24.24 7.13 -8.00
N ARG A 278 -24.40 7.95 -9.05
CA ARG A 278 -25.69 8.13 -9.75
C ARG A 278 -26.20 6.81 -10.33
N TYR A 279 -25.34 6.06 -11.03
CA TYR A 279 -25.65 4.71 -11.52
C TYR A 279 -26.10 3.78 -10.38
N LYS A 280 -25.37 3.75 -9.26
CA LYS A 280 -25.70 2.90 -8.09
C LYS A 280 -27.02 3.29 -7.42
N VAL A 281 -27.29 4.58 -7.24
CA VAL A 281 -28.54 5.09 -6.65
C VAL A 281 -29.72 4.74 -7.54
N ASN A 282 -29.63 5.04 -8.84
CA ASN A 282 -30.67 4.71 -9.81
C ASN A 282 -30.93 3.19 -9.85
N LYS A 283 -29.88 2.37 -9.85
CA LYS A 283 -30.01 0.91 -9.83
C LYS A 283 -30.67 0.40 -8.55
N LYS A 284 -30.27 0.89 -7.37
CA LYS A 284 -30.81 0.42 -6.08
C LYS A 284 -32.28 0.84 -5.87
N LEU A 285 -32.63 2.05 -6.28
CA LEU A 285 -33.97 2.61 -6.10
C LEU A 285 -34.93 2.31 -7.26
N SER A 286 -34.45 1.72 -8.36
CA SER A 286 -35.28 1.34 -9.52
C SER A 286 -36.34 0.28 -9.16
N LEU A 287 -37.56 0.46 -9.69
CA LEU A 287 -38.63 -0.54 -9.58
C LEU A 287 -38.28 -1.87 -10.26
N LYS A 288 -37.42 -1.87 -11.28
CA LYS A 288 -37.01 -3.10 -11.99
C LYS A 288 -36.41 -4.14 -11.07
N ASN A 289 -35.61 -3.69 -10.09
CA ASN A 289 -34.95 -4.58 -9.14
C ASN A 289 -35.84 -4.88 -7.93
N ARG A 290 -36.75 -3.96 -7.59
CA ARG A 290 -37.60 -4.06 -6.39
C ARG A 290 -38.89 -4.85 -6.59
N LEU A 291 -39.41 -4.93 -7.81
CA LEU A 291 -40.68 -5.62 -8.10
C LEU A 291 -40.54 -7.14 -8.20
N LEU A 292 -39.34 -7.65 -8.51
CA LEU A 292 -39.12 -9.07 -8.75
C LEU A 292 -39.48 -9.91 -7.52
N GLY A 293 -40.33 -10.92 -7.70
CA GLY A 293 -40.79 -11.81 -6.64
C GLY A 293 -41.86 -11.22 -5.71
N TYR A 294 -42.38 -10.01 -5.97
CA TYR A 294 -43.52 -9.45 -5.25
C TYR A 294 -44.83 -9.62 -6.01
N THR A 295 -45.94 -9.63 -5.27
CA THR A 295 -47.29 -9.72 -5.82
C THR A 295 -47.87 -8.32 -6.01
N LEU A 296 -48.32 -8.00 -7.22
CA LEU A 296 -48.88 -6.68 -7.53
C LEU A 296 -50.22 -6.44 -6.82
N ALA A 297 -50.36 -5.31 -6.14
CA ALA A 297 -51.62 -4.86 -5.52
C ALA A 297 -52.48 -4.00 -6.46
N GLU A 298 -51.97 -3.68 -7.65
CA GLU A 298 -52.69 -2.97 -8.70
C GLU A 298 -52.45 -3.61 -10.08
N THR A 299 -53.28 -3.24 -11.06
CA THR A 299 -53.10 -3.69 -12.45
C THR A 299 -52.18 -2.73 -13.18
N LEU A 300 -51.15 -3.26 -13.82
CA LEU A 300 -50.22 -2.50 -14.67
C LEU A 300 -50.70 -2.61 -16.13
N ALA A 301 -51.00 -1.47 -16.74
CA ALA A 301 -51.46 -1.38 -18.12
C ALA A 301 -50.65 -0.32 -18.87
N ASP A 302 -50.47 -0.52 -20.17
CA ASP A 302 -49.82 0.43 -21.06
C ASP A 302 -50.59 1.77 -21.08
N PRO A 303 -49.93 2.91 -20.81
CA PRO A 303 -50.56 4.23 -20.80
C PRO A 303 -51.24 4.61 -22.13
N ASP A 304 -50.70 4.16 -23.27
CA ASP A 304 -51.20 4.55 -24.60
C ASP A 304 -52.31 3.63 -25.11
N THR A 305 -52.12 2.32 -24.94
CA THR A 305 -53.00 1.29 -25.54
C THR A 305 -54.03 0.76 -24.56
N GLY A 306 -53.80 0.91 -23.25
CA GLY A 306 -54.63 0.31 -22.20
C GLY A 306 -54.51 -1.21 -22.11
N GLU A 307 -53.56 -1.82 -22.83
CA GLU A 307 -53.30 -3.26 -22.77
C GLU A 307 -52.77 -3.64 -21.38
N VAL A 308 -53.35 -4.68 -20.78
CA VAL A 308 -52.95 -5.16 -19.45
C VAL A 308 -51.63 -5.91 -19.56
N LEU A 309 -50.56 -5.30 -19.06
CA LEU A 309 -49.22 -5.89 -19.01
C LEU A 309 -49.12 -6.92 -17.88
N ALA A 310 -49.69 -6.60 -16.71
CA ALA A 310 -49.76 -7.51 -15.58
C ALA A 310 -51.01 -7.21 -14.72
N ALA A 311 -51.80 -8.25 -14.41
CA ALA A 311 -53.02 -8.12 -13.61
C ALA A 311 -52.72 -8.01 -12.11
N LYS A 312 -53.61 -7.34 -11.36
CA LYS A 312 -53.59 -7.33 -9.88
C LYS A 312 -53.59 -8.79 -9.36
N GLY A 313 -52.72 -9.08 -8.41
CA GLY A 313 -52.54 -10.42 -7.83
C GLY A 313 -51.52 -11.31 -8.55
N THR A 314 -50.90 -10.83 -9.64
CA THR A 314 -49.84 -11.57 -10.35
C THR A 314 -48.51 -11.41 -9.61
N VAL A 315 -47.78 -12.52 -9.44
CA VAL A 315 -46.39 -12.51 -8.93
C VAL A 315 -45.45 -12.13 -10.07
N VAL A 316 -44.61 -11.13 -9.88
CA VAL A 316 -43.66 -10.71 -10.90
C VAL A 316 -42.48 -11.68 -10.96
N ASN A 317 -42.45 -12.53 -12.00
CA ASN A 317 -41.34 -13.44 -12.31
C ASN A 317 -40.46 -12.85 -13.43
N ASN A 318 -39.38 -13.54 -13.82
CA ASN A 318 -38.47 -13.07 -14.88
C ASN A 318 -39.18 -12.85 -16.23
N GLU A 319 -40.17 -13.68 -16.59
CA GLU A 319 -40.93 -13.55 -17.85
C GLU A 319 -41.78 -12.28 -17.87
N ILE A 320 -42.49 -11.99 -16.77
CA ILE A 320 -43.29 -10.76 -16.63
C ILE A 320 -42.36 -9.54 -16.52
N MET A 321 -41.22 -9.67 -15.85
CA MET A 321 -40.23 -8.60 -15.73
C MET A 321 -39.64 -8.22 -17.10
N ASP A 322 -39.35 -9.20 -17.97
CA ASP A 322 -38.86 -8.92 -19.33
C ASP A 322 -39.86 -8.11 -20.14
N VAL A 323 -41.16 -8.33 -19.96
CA VAL A 323 -42.21 -7.49 -20.57
C VAL A 323 -42.23 -6.10 -19.92
N LEU A 324 -42.26 -6.03 -18.58
CA LEU A 324 -42.37 -4.76 -17.86
C LEU A 324 -41.14 -3.86 -18.00
N LYS A 325 -39.95 -4.43 -18.25
CA LYS A 325 -38.67 -3.70 -18.24
C LYS A 325 -38.66 -2.52 -19.21
N ASP A 326 -39.18 -2.71 -20.42
CA ASP A 326 -39.22 -1.68 -21.45
C ASP A 326 -40.27 -0.59 -21.14
N TYR A 327 -41.36 -0.95 -20.45
CA TYR A 327 -42.39 0.01 -20.03
C TYR A 327 -41.98 0.80 -18.78
N LEU A 328 -41.28 0.17 -17.84
CA LEU A 328 -40.74 0.84 -16.65
C LEU A 328 -39.71 1.91 -17.01
N ASP A 329 -39.06 1.80 -18.18
CA ASP A 329 -38.15 2.82 -18.73
C ASP A 329 -38.84 4.02 -19.37
N ARG A 330 -40.17 4.01 -19.51
CA ARG A 330 -40.89 5.17 -20.04
C ARG A 330 -41.09 6.24 -18.98
N ASP A 331 -40.99 7.51 -19.38
CA ASP A 331 -41.18 8.68 -18.50
C ASP A 331 -42.62 8.84 -18.00
N ASP A 332 -43.60 8.32 -18.73
CA ASP A 332 -45.03 8.45 -18.44
C ASP A 332 -45.60 7.26 -17.66
N PHE A 333 -44.83 6.19 -17.46
CA PHE A 333 -45.33 4.98 -16.83
C PHE A 333 -45.31 5.07 -15.30
N LYS A 334 -46.52 5.09 -14.71
CA LYS A 334 -46.72 5.10 -13.24
C LYS A 334 -45.99 6.24 -12.51
N THR A 335 -45.84 7.36 -13.20
CA THR A 335 -45.17 8.55 -12.72
C THR A 335 -46.12 9.44 -11.91
N VAL A 336 -45.73 9.81 -10.70
CA VAL A 336 -46.47 10.68 -9.78
C VAL A 336 -45.62 11.92 -9.48
N THR A 337 -46.22 13.11 -9.50
CA THR A 337 -45.52 14.36 -9.20
C THR A 337 -46.03 14.96 -7.89
N TYR A 338 -45.14 15.14 -6.93
CA TYR A 338 -45.41 15.81 -5.66
C TYR A 338 -45.00 17.28 -5.75
N THR A 339 -45.86 18.18 -5.30
CA THR A 339 -45.61 19.63 -5.30
C THR A 339 -45.23 20.11 -3.90
N PRO A 340 -43.96 20.48 -3.64
CA PRO A 340 -43.54 21.02 -2.35
C PRO A 340 -44.07 22.46 -2.13
N SER A 341 -44.15 22.88 -0.87
CA SER A 341 -44.45 24.28 -0.50
C SER A 341 -43.35 25.23 -1.01
N GLU A 342 -43.71 26.49 -1.31
CA GLU A 342 -42.76 27.53 -1.75
C GLU A 342 -41.65 27.81 -0.72
N GLU A 343 -41.91 27.54 0.57
CA GLU A 343 -40.95 27.66 1.68
C GLU A 343 -39.97 26.48 1.78
N GLY A 344 -40.20 25.40 1.03
CA GLY A 344 -39.36 24.19 1.03
C GLY A 344 -37.96 24.45 0.49
N ALA A 345 -37.03 23.53 0.75
CA ALA A 345 -35.66 23.63 0.26
C ALA A 345 -35.60 23.86 -1.25
N ILE A 346 -36.34 23.01 -1.98
CA ILE A 346 -36.51 23.04 -3.43
C ILE A 346 -38.00 23.17 -3.72
N PRO A 347 -38.46 24.26 -4.35
CA PRO A 347 -39.88 24.51 -4.59
C PRO A 347 -40.36 23.88 -5.92
N GLU A 348 -39.45 23.33 -6.72
CA GLU A 348 -39.80 22.68 -7.99
C GLU A 348 -40.59 21.38 -7.77
N PRO A 349 -41.54 21.03 -8.65
CA PRO A 349 -42.25 19.76 -8.59
C PRO A 349 -41.29 18.57 -8.64
N ILE A 350 -41.51 17.58 -7.77
CA ILE A 350 -40.67 16.39 -7.64
C ILE A 350 -41.41 15.21 -8.26
N THR A 351 -40.83 14.65 -9.31
CA THR A 351 -41.39 13.51 -10.04
C THR A 351 -40.75 12.20 -9.56
N VAL A 352 -41.58 11.20 -9.26
CA VAL A 352 -41.18 9.85 -8.83
C VAL A 352 -42.03 8.80 -9.53
N GLN A 353 -41.61 7.54 -9.52
CA GLN A 353 -42.45 6.41 -9.97
C GLN A 353 -43.01 5.66 -8.76
N GLU A 354 -44.30 5.31 -8.77
CA GLU A 354 -44.99 4.59 -7.70
C GLU A 354 -45.66 3.32 -8.23
N VAL A 355 -45.41 2.17 -7.60
CA VAL A 355 -46.17 0.92 -7.83
C VAL A 355 -46.57 0.27 -6.52
N LYS A 356 -47.80 -0.24 -6.45
CA LYS A 356 -48.34 -0.90 -5.25
C LYS A 356 -48.14 -2.42 -5.27
N VAL A 357 -47.64 -2.97 -4.17
CA VAL A 357 -47.46 -4.42 -3.96
C VAL A 357 -48.07 -4.86 -2.64
N TYR A 358 -48.29 -6.16 -2.48
CA TYR A 358 -48.69 -6.73 -1.19
C TYR A 358 -47.47 -7.03 -0.31
N SER A 359 -47.59 -6.78 0.99
CA SER A 359 -46.60 -7.23 1.99
C SER A 359 -46.49 -8.76 2.00
N ARG A 360 -45.27 -9.27 2.24
CA ARG A 360 -45.03 -10.72 2.42
C ARG A 360 -45.39 -11.19 3.84
N GLU A 361 -45.26 -10.30 4.83
CA GLU A 361 -45.48 -10.65 6.24
C GLU A 361 -46.95 -10.51 6.64
N ILE A 362 -47.62 -9.47 6.14
CA ILE A 362 -49.02 -9.18 6.44
C ILE A 362 -49.85 -9.35 5.17
N PRO A 363 -50.60 -10.47 5.02
CA PRO A 363 -51.49 -10.68 3.89
C PRO A 363 -52.48 -9.52 3.75
N ASP A 364 -52.76 -9.10 2.50
CA ASP A 364 -53.68 -8.02 2.13
C ASP A 364 -53.26 -6.58 2.46
N ARG A 365 -52.12 -6.34 3.14
CA ARG A 365 -51.60 -4.98 3.34
C ARG A 365 -50.95 -4.46 2.05
N GLU A 366 -51.51 -3.37 1.50
CA GLU A 366 -50.97 -2.70 0.31
C GLU A 366 -49.82 -1.76 0.71
N ILE A 367 -48.66 -1.95 0.08
CA ILE A 367 -47.43 -1.17 0.27
C ILE A 367 -47.12 -0.40 -1.00
N LYS A 368 -46.68 0.85 -0.85
CA LYS A 368 -46.27 1.72 -1.98
C LYS A 368 -44.77 1.67 -2.16
N LEU A 369 -44.32 1.17 -3.31
CA LEU A 369 -42.91 1.24 -3.70
C LEU A 369 -42.66 2.51 -4.50
N ILE A 370 -41.85 3.41 -3.95
CA ILE A 370 -41.45 4.67 -4.60
C ILE A 370 -40.03 4.54 -5.14
N SER A 371 -39.85 4.82 -6.43
CA SER A 371 -38.56 4.93 -7.10
C SER A 371 -38.22 6.38 -7.43
N ASN A 372 -36.93 6.67 -7.54
CA ASN A 372 -36.42 8.00 -7.89
C ASN A 372 -36.71 8.42 -9.35
N GLY A 373 -37.35 7.56 -10.14
CA GLY A 373 -37.72 7.82 -11.53
C GLY A 373 -36.52 7.82 -12.47
N HIS A 374 -36.63 8.54 -13.59
CA HIS A 374 -35.59 8.62 -14.61
C HIS A 374 -34.75 9.88 -14.42
N ILE A 375 -33.64 9.73 -13.71
CA ILE A 375 -32.64 10.78 -13.53
C ILE A 375 -31.44 10.45 -14.42
N ASP A 376 -31.03 11.41 -15.25
CA ASP A 376 -29.87 11.27 -16.14
C ASP A 376 -28.57 10.93 -15.37
N GLU A 377 -27.70 10.13 -15.98
CA GLU A 377 -26.40 9.77 -15.43
C GLU A 377 -25.47 10.98 -15.26
N ASP A 378 -25.68 12.04 -16.03
CA ASP A 378 -24.90 13.29 -15.97
C ASP A 378 -25.21 14.12 -14.70
N VAL A 379 -26.32 13.83 -14.00
CA VAL A 379 -26.68 14.53 -12.76
C VAL A 379 -25.84 14.02 -11.60
N LYS A 380 -24.77 14.76 -11.30
CA LYS A 380 -23.78 14.42 -10.26
C LYS A 380 -24.25 14.69 -8.82
N CYS A 381 -25.19 15.60 -8.55
CA CYS A 381 -25.68 15.86 -7.19
C CYS A 381 -26.90 14.99 -6.84
N ILE A 382 -27.17 14.78 -5.54
CA ILE A 382 -28.39 14.10 -5.10
C ILE A 382 -29.62 14.95 -5.44
N GLN A 383 -30.75 14.33 -5.77
CA GLN A 383 -32.01 15.00 -6.08
C GLN A 383 -33.05 14.72 -4.98
N PRO A 384 -34.06 15.60 -4.79
CA PRO A 384 -35.13 15.35 -3.81
C PRO A 384 -35.85 14.02 -4.03
N ALA A 385 -36.03 13.60 -5.28
CA ALA A 385 -36.61 12.30 -5.65
C ALA A 385 -35.79 11.12 -5.08
N ASP A 386 -34.45 11.22 -5.07
CA ASP A 386 -33.57 10.20 -4.48
C ASP A 386 -33.80 10.08 -2.97
N ILE A 387 -33.95 11.21 -2.27
CA ILE A 387 -34.16 11.25 -0.83
C ILE A 387 -35.52 10.64 -0.47
N ILE A 388 -36.58 11.00 -1.20
CA ILE A 388 -37.93 10.44 -0.98
C ILE A 388 -37.92 8.93 -1.22
N ALA A 389 -37.37 8.46 -2.34
CA ALA A 389 -37.29 7.03 -2.63
C ALA A 389 -36.42 6.27 -1.60
N ALA A 390 -35.32 6.87 -1.13
CA ALA A 390 -34.48 6.28 -0.10
C ALA A 390 -35.19 6.18 1.26
N VAL A 391 -35.98 7.19 1.64
CA VAL A 391 -36.82 7.19 2.85
C VAL A 391 -37.94 6.15 2.74
N ASN A 392 -38.61 6.05 1.59
CA ASN A 392 -39.61 5.01 1.35
C ASN A 392 -38.99 3.63 1.54
N TYR A 393 -37.91 3.32 0.83
CA TYR A 393 -37.24 2.02 0.95
C TYR A 393 -36.84 1.72 2.41
N PHE A 394 -36.33 2.71 3.15
CA PHE A 394 -35.99 2.55 4.57
C PHE A 394 -37.19 2.19 5.45
N LEU A 395 -38.37 2.78 5.20
CA LEU A 395 -39.60 2.44 5.91
C LEU A 395 -40.12 1.05 5.50
N GLU A 396 -40.08 0.73 4.21
CA GLU A 396 -40.56 -0.57 3.68
C GLU A 396 -39.71 -1.75 4.14
N LEU A 397 -38.41 -1.56 4.37
CA LEU A 397 -37.54 -2.57 4.98
C LEU A 397 -38.05 -3.04 6.34
N GLN A 398 -38.69 -2.16 7.10
CA GLN A 398 -39.26 -2.47 8.41
C GLN A 398 -40.57 -3.26 8.30
N GLU A 399 -41.19 -3.25 7.12
CA GLU A 399 -42.42 -3.99 6.77
C GLU A 399 -42.10 -5.28 6.00
N GLY A 400 -40.83 -5.69 5.95
CA GLY A 400 -40.35 -6.91 5.29
C GLY A 400 -40.23 -6.80 3.77
N VAL A 401 -40.19 -5.57 3.22
CA VAL A 401 -40.13 -5.32 1.78
C VAL A 401 -38.81 -4.65 1.38
N GLY A 402 -37.95 -5.41 0.70
CA GLY A 402 -36.62 -4.99 0.25
C GLY A 402 -35.49 -5.82 0.88
N ASP A 403 -34.29 -5.68 0.33
CA ASP A 403 -33.08 -6.38 0.79
C ASP A 403 -32.07 -5.44 1.45
N ILE A 404 -31.37 -5.96 2.46
CA ILE A 404 -30.19 -5.32 3.08
C ILE A 404 -28.95 -5.47 2.18
N ASP A 405 -27.99 -4.57 2.33
CA ASP A 405 -26.77 -4.56 1.53
C ASP A 405 -25.58 -5.12 2.33
N ASP A 406 -24.85 -6.04 1.71
CA ASP A 406 -23.54 -6.45 2.21
C ASP A 406 -22.46 -5.46 1.76
N ILE A 407 -21.80 -4.84 2.72
CA ILE A 407 -20.77 -3.83 2.51
C ILE A 407 -19.48 -4.42 1.89
N ASP A 408 -19.26 -5.72 2.05
CA ASP A 408 -18.04 -6.41 1.66
C ASP A 408 -18.16 -7.07 0.28
N HIS A 409 -19.39 -7.25 -0.20
CA HIS A 409 -19.72 -7.63 -1.57
C HIS A 409 -19.02 -6.73 -2.61
N LEU A 410 -18.35 -7.31 -3.61
CA LEU A 410 -17.60 -6.54 -4.63
C LEU A 410 -18.46 -5.69 -5.57
N GLY A 411 -19.78 -5.87 -5.57
CA GLY A 411 -20.73 -4.93 -6.20
C GLY A 411 -20.92 -3.61 -5.42
N ASN A 412 -20.48 -3.58 -4.15
CA ASN A 412 -20.55 -2.44 -3.24
C ASN A 412 -19.17 -1.85 -2.90
N ARG A 413 -18.11 -2.49 -3.38
CA ARG A 413 -16.72 -2.03 -3.32
C ARG A 413 -16.19 -1.79 -4.73
N ARG A 414 -15.57 -0.64 -4.95
CA ARG A 414 -14.99 -0.25 -6.24
C ARG A 414 -13.51 0.07 -6.10
N ILE A 415 -12.80 -0.05 -7.22
CA ILE A 415 -11.40 0.28 -7.34
C ILE A 415 -11.24 1.68 -7.89
N ARG A 416 -10.55 2.53 -7.14
CA ARG A 416 -9.98 3.78 -7.64
C ARG A 416 -8.60 3.50 -8.21
N ARG A 417 -8.51 3.59 -9.53
CA ARG A 417 -7.25 3.40 -10.28
C ARG A 417 -6.41 4.68 -10.26
N VAL A 418 -5.16 4.60 -10.70
CA VAL A 418 -4.20 5.73 -10.71
C VAL A 418 -4.75 7.01 -11.34
N GLY A 419 -5.46 6.92 -12.47
CA GLY A 419 -6.03 8.06 -13.16
C GLY A 419 -7.03 8.84 -12.32
N GLU A 420 -7.97 8.15 -11.64
CA GLU A 420 -8.94 8.78 -10.75
C GLU A 420 -8.27 9.37 -9.49
N LEU A 421 -7.25 8.70 -8.96
CA LEU A 421 -6.49 9.21 -7.81
C LEU A 421 -5.79 10.53 -8.16
N LEU A 422 -5.14 10.61 -9.33
CA LEU A 422 -4.51 11.84 -9.83
C LEU A 422 -5.53 12.91 -10.17
N GLN A 423 -6.66 12.55 -10.78
CA GLN A 423 -7.78 13.45 -11.05
C GLN A 423 -8.26 14.13 -9.77
N ASN A 424 -8.43 13.37 -8.69
CA ASN A 424 -8.83 13.90 -7.38
C ASN A 424 -7.80 14.86 -6.79
N GLN A 425 -6.50 14.57 -6.89
CA GLN A 425 -5.45 15.47 -6.41
C GLN A 425 -5.37 16.75 -7.23
N MET A 426 -5.50 16.65 -8.55
CA MET A 426 -5.56 17.81 -9.44
C MET A 426 -6.76 18.69 -9.12
N ARG A 427 -7.93 18.09 -8.86
CA ARG A 427 -9.15 18.78 -8.43
C ARG A 427 -8.97 19.54 -7.12
N ILE A 428 -8.33 18.94 -6.11
CA ILE A 428 -8.02 19.61 -4.84
C ILE A 428 -7.11 20.82 -5.07
N GLY A 429 -6.07 20.65 -5.90
CA GLY A 429 -5.16 21.73 -6.28
C GLY A 429 -5.87 22.88 -7.00
N LEU A 430 -6.73 22.57 -7.98
CA LEU A 430 -7.50 23.54 -8.74
C LEU A 430 -8.57 24.24 -7.90
N ALA A 431 -9.24 23.55 -6.97
CA ALA A 431 -10.20 24.18 -6.06
C ALA A 431 -9.54 25.21 -5.13
N ARG A 432 -8.30 24.96 -4.69
CA ARG A 432 -7.50 25.96 -3.95
C ARG A 432 -7.11 27.13 -4.85
N MET A 433 -6.78 26.86 -6.12
CA MET A 433 -6.48 27.89 -7.11
C MET A 433 -7.69 28.76 -7.42
N GLU A 434 -8.90 28.19 -7.56
CA GLU A 434 -10.14 28.92 -7.84
C GLU A 434 -10.33 30.07 -6.85
N ARG A 435 -10.15 29.78 -5.55
CA ARG A 435 -10.28 30.79 -4.50
C ARG A 435 -9.31 31.97 -4.70
N VAL A 436 -8.06 31.67 -5.06
CA VAL A 436 -7.02 32.68 -5.34
C VAL A 436 -7.35 33.49 -6.59
N VAL A 437 -7.86 32.84 -7.63
CA VAL A 437 -8.29 33.51 -8.87
C VAL A 437 -9.43 34.48 -8.59
N ARG A 438 -10.46 34.03 -7.86
CA ARG A 438 -11.63 34.87 -7.49
C ARG A 438 -11.21 36.08 -6.65
N GLU A 439 -10.29 35.89 -5.71
CA GLU A 439 -9.73 36.98 -4.90
C GLU A 439 -8.95 37.97 -5.77
N ARG A 440 -8.07 37.49 -6.66
CA ARG A 440 -7.29 38.36 -7.56
C ARG A 440 -8.15 39.11 -8.57
N MET A 441 -9.21 38.50 -9.09
CA MET A 441 -10.17 39.17 -9.98
C MET A 441 -10.84 40.38 -9.30
N SER A 442 -11.03 40.34 -7.98
CA SER A 442 -11.62 41.46 -7.23
C SER A 442 -10.62 42.58 -6.89
N ILE A 443 -9.33 42.27 -6.85
CA ILE A 443 -8.25 43.20 -6.47
C ILE A 443 -7.65 43.89 -7.70
N GLN A 444 -7.50 43.16 -8.81
CA GLN A 444 -6.84 43.65 -10.02
C GLN A 444 -7.77 44.49 -10.89
N ASP A 445 -7.18 45.42 -11.65
CA ASP A 445 -7.92 46.29 -12.57
C ASP A 445 -8.39 45.51 -13.82
N ALA A 446 -9.70 45.58 -14.09
CA ALA A 446 -10.38 44.80 -15.14
C ALA A 446 -9.90 45.10 -16.56
N ALA A 447 -9.27 46.27 -16.80
CA ALA A 447 -8.75 46.63 -18.12
C ALA A 447 -7.40 45.96 -18.43
N THR A 448 -6.53 45.80 -17.43
CA THR A 448 -5.14 45.33 -17.64
C THR A 448 -4.93 43.86 -17.34
N VAL A 449 -5.88 43.24 -16.64
CA VAL A 449 -5.79 41.83 -16.23
C VAL A 449 -5.61 40.88 -17.42
N THR A 450 -4.73 39.89 -17.21
CA THR A 450 -4.46 38.78 -18.13
C THR A 450 -4.63 37.45 -17.40
N PRO A 451 -4.92 36.33 -18.10
CA PRO A 451 -5.00 35.01 -17.47
C PRO A 451 -3.75 34.66 -16.64
N GLN A 452 -2.56 34.97 -17.15
CA GLN A 452 -1.30 34.68 -16.46
C GLN A 452 -1.14 35.41 -15.11
N GLN A 453 -1.67 36.63 -14.98
CA GLN A 453 -1.63 37.39 -13.72
C GLN A 453 -2.59 36.85 -12.66
N LEU A 454 -3.69 36.22 -13.10
CA LEU A 454 -4.70 35.64 -12.21
C LEU A 454 -4.29 34.26 -11.69
N ILE A 455 -3.60 33.46 -12.49
CA ILE A 455 -3.26 32.08 -12.15
C ILE A 455 -2.08 32.00 -11.17
N ASN A 456 -2.21 31.12 -10.19
CA ASN A 456 -1.13 30.69 -9.31
C ASN A 456 -1.08 29.17 -9.28
N ILE A 457 -0.02 28.59 -9.85
CA ILE A 457 0.12 27.14 -10.04
C ILE A 457 0.62 26.40 -8.81
N ARG A 458 1.15 27.11 -7.79
CA ARG A 458 1.76 26.49 -6.60
C ARG A 458 0.84 25.48 -5.88
N PRO A 459 -0.47 25.73 -5.71
CA PRO A 459 -1.36 24.76 -5.07
C PRO A 459 -1.52 23.46 -5.86
N ILE A 460 -1.48 23.51 -7.21
CA ILE A 460 -1.62 22.35 -8.08
C ILE A 460 -0.35 21.51 -8.03
N VAL A 461 0.80 22.14 -8.30
CA VAL A 461 2.11 21.48 -8.28
C VAL A 461 2.39 20.91 -6.88
N GLY A 462 2.03 21.64 -5.82
CA GLY A 462 2.13 21.17 -4.44
C GLY A 462 1.33 19.90 -4.18
N SER A 463 0.06 19.85 -4.61
CA SER A 463 -0.81 18.68 -4.41
C SER A 463 -0.32 17.44 -5.15
N ILE A 464 0.14 17.61 -6.39
CA ILE A 464 0.67 16.49 -7.20
C ILE A 464 2.00 16.00 -6.62
N LYS A 465 2.91 16.91 -6.25
CA LYS A 465 4.19 16.56 -5.64
C LYS A 465 4.02 15.87 -4.29
N GLU A 466 3.09 16.33 -3.46
CA GLU A 466 2.74 15.68 -2.20
C GLU A 466 2.19 14.26 -2.45
N PHE A 467 1.28 14.08 -3.40
CA PHE A 467 0.75 12.76 -3.75
C PHE A 467 1.85 11.79 -4.18
N PHE A 468 2.72 12.17 -5.11
CA PHE A 468 3.79 11.28 -5.56
C PHE A 468 4.87 11.06 -4.49
N GLY A 469 5.16 12.05 -3.65
CA GLY A 469 6.23 12.01 -2.65
C GLY A 469 5.87 11.26 -1.37
N SER A 470 4.72 11.56 -0.77
CA SER A 470 4.35 11.16 0.60
C SER A 470 3.06 10.35 0.71
N SER A 471 2.30 10.14 -0.36
CA SER A 471 1.08 9.32 -0.31
C SER A 471 1.39 7.86 0.04
N GLN A 472 0.57 7.25 0.88
CA GLN A 472 0.62 5.82 1.18
C GLN A 472 0.37 4.93 -0.06
N LEU A 473 -0.34 5.46 -1.07
CA LEU A 473 -0.62 4.76 -2.32
C LEU A 473 0.51 4.89 -3.34
N SER A 474 1.41 5.89 -3.18
CA SER A 474 2.61 6.06 -4.00
C SER A 474 3.77 5.31 -3.34
N GLN A 475 3.93 4.03 -3.70
CA GLN A 475 4.88 3.14 -3.07
C GLN A 475 6.15 3.02 -3.90
N PHE A 476 7.29 2.84 -3.24
CA PHE A 476 8.50 2.39 -3.91
C PHE A 476 8.24 1.04 -4.56
N MET A 477 8.63 0.92 -5.82
CA MET A 477 8.37 -0.28 -6.58
C MET A 477 9.17 -1.46 -6.02
N ASP A 478 8.53 -2.63 -5.94
CA ASP A 478 9.12 -3.86 -5.39
C ASP A 478 9.93 -4.57 -6.48
N GLN A 479 11.17 -4.10 -6.67
CA GLN A 479 12.05 -4.53 -7.76
C GLN A 479 13.05 -5.60 -7.32
N ASN A 480 12.57 -6.62 -6.61
CA ASN A 480 13.38 -7.81 -6.32
C ASN A 480 13.57 -8.66 -7.58
N ASN A 481 12.49 -8.90 -8.32
CA ASN A 481 12.47 -9.64 -9.58
C ASN A 481 11.22 -9.24 -10.40
N PRO A 482 11.12 -9.62 -11.69
CA PRO A 482 10.01 -9.20 -12.56
C PRO A 482 8.61 -9.58 -12.06
N LEU A 483 8.50 -10.70 -11.32
CA LEU A 483 7.23 -11.15 -10.77
C LEU A 483 6.78 -10.28 -9.59
N GLY A 484 7.72 -9.83 -8.75
CA GLY A 484 7.47 -8.86 -7.69
C GLY A 484 6.94 -7.53 -8.26
N GLU A 485 7.54 -7.06 -9.34
CA GLU A 485 7.11 -5.85 -10.05
C GLU A 485 5.68 -5.95 -10.57
N LEU A 486 5.41 -7.01 -11.34
CA LEU A 486 4.10 -7.23 -11.96
C LEU A 486 2.99 -7.35 -10.92
N THR A 487 3.26 -8.04 -9.82
CA THR A 487 2.33 -8.18 -8.70
C THR A 487 2.05 -6.83 -8.06
N HIS A 488 3.08 -6.02 -7.83
CA HIS A 488 2.91 -4.72 -7.20
C HIS A 488 2.04 -3.78 -8.06
N LYS A 489 2.18 -3.83 -9.39
CA LYS A 489 1.34 -3.08 -10.34
C LYS A 489 -0.14 -3.51 -10.30
N ARG A 490 -0.42 -4.78 -9.98
CA ARG A 490 -1.78 -5.37 -9.90
C ARG A 490 -2.33 -5.46 -8.46
N ARG A 491 -1.66 -4.86 -7.49
CA ARG A 491 -2.05 -4.86 -6.08
C ARG A 491 -3.23 -3.92 -5.83
N MET A 492 -4.13 -4.37 -4.96
CA MET A 492 -5.28 -3.62 -4.47
C MET A 492 -5.15 -3.38 -2.97
N SER A 493 -5.16 -2.13 -2.55
CA SER A 493 -5.07 -1.73 -1.14
C SER A 493 -6.41 -1.20 -0.64
N ALA A 494 -6.96 -1.78 0.43
CA ALA A 494 -8.10 -1.20 1.16
C ALA A 494 -7.67 -0.04 2.09
N LEU A 495 -6.35 0.13 2.28
CA LEU A 495 -5.75 1.20 3.08
C LEU A 495 -5.53 2.48 2.27
N GLY A 496 -5.49 3.62 2.95
CA GLY A 496 -5.17 4.93 2.37
C GLY A 496 -6.27 5.97 2.59
N PRO A 497 -6.07 7.21 2.11
CA PRO A 497 -7.06 8.28 2.25
C PRO A 497 -8.42 7.89 1.64
N GLY A 498 -9.51 8.03 2.40
CA GLY A 498 -10.86 7.61 1.98
C GLY A 498 -11.11 6.09 2.03
N GLY A 499 -10.10 5.28 2.36
CA GLY A 499 -10.24 3.86 2.66
C GLY A 499 -10.28 3.59 4.17
N LEU A 500 -9.84 2.40 4.57
CA LEU A 500 -9.79 1.98 5.96
C LEU A 500 -8.43 2.30 6.59
N SER A 501 -8.41 2.53 7.90
CA SER A 501 -7.17 2.46 8.68
C SER A 501 -6.98 1.05 9.21
N ARG A 502 -5.72 0.65 9.42
CA ARG A 502 -5.37 -0.70 9.89
C ARG A 502 -6.08 -1.08 11.20
N ASP A 503 -6.17 -0.12 12.12
CA ASP A 503 -6.73 -0.36 13.46
C ASP A 503 -8.26 -0.33 13.49
N ARG A 504 -8.91 0.21 12.46
CA ARG A 504 -10.38 0.21 12.31
C ARG A 504 -10.89 -0.95 11.46
N ALA A 505 -10.00 -1.67 10.78
CA ALA A 505 -10.37 -2.80 9.94
C ALA A 505 -10.64 -4.05 10.80
N GLY A 506 -11.92 -4.42 10.90
CA GLY A 506 -12.37 -5.63 11.59
C GLY A 506 -12.00 -6.94 10.89
N TYR A 507 -12.48 -8.05 11.43
CA TYR A 507 -12.25 -9.39 10.88
C TYR A 507 -12.97 -9.60 9.53
N GLU A 508 -14.24 -9.22 9.44
CA GLU A 508 -15.10 -9.42 8.24
C GLU A 508 -14.44 -8.88 6.95
N VAL A 509 -13.89 -7.66 7.03
CA VAL A 509 -13.24 -7.01 5.88
C VAL A 509 -11.97 -7.74 5.40
N ARG A 510 -11.34 -8.54 6.28
CA ARG A 510 -10.11 -9.28 5.98
C ARG A 510 -10.40 -10.67 5.43
N ASP A 511 -11.63 -11.15 5.58
CA ASP A 511 -12.02 -12.49 5.17
C ASP A 511 -12.24 -12.58 3.65
N VAL A 512 -12.31 -13.81 3.14
CA VAL A 512 -12.58 -14.08 1.73
C VAL A 512 -14.09 -14.13 1.51
N HIS A 513 -14.61 -13.17 0.75
CA HIS A 513 -16.00 -13.13 0.35
C HIS A 513 -16.25 -13.95 -0.92
N TYR A 514 -17.42 -14.59 -1.08
CA TYR A 514 -17.72 -15.46 -2.24
C TYR A 514 -17.60 -14.72 -3.59
N THR A 515 -17.89 -13.41 -3.61
CA THR A 515 -17.75 -12.58 -4.82
C THR A 515 -16.31 -12.37 -5.27
N HIS A 516 -15.31 -12.69 -4.43
CA HIS A 516 -13.90 -12.60 -4.81
C HIS A 516 -13.56 -13.58 -5.94
N TYR A 517 -14.36 -14.64 -6.13
CA TYR A 517 -14.17 -15.63 -7.19
C TYR A 517 -13.98 -14.97 -8.57
N GLY A 518 -12.86 -15.28 -9.23
CA GLY A 518 -12.51 -14.74 -10.54
C GLY A 518 -12.13 -13.25 -10.58
N ARG A 519 -12.12 -12.55 -9.43
CA ARG A 519 -11.89 -11.09 -9.33
C ARG A 519 -10.67 -10.75 -8.49
N LEU A 520 -10.63 -11.24 -7.24
CA LEU A 520 -9.52 -11.11 -6.31
C LEU A 520 -8.99 -12.50 -5.96
N CYS A 521 -7.67 -12.66 -5.92
CA CYS A 521 -7.07 -13.92 -5.54
C CYS A 521 -7.32 -14.20 -4.05
N PRO A 522 -7.88 -15.37 -3.69
CA PRO A 522 -8.11 -15.73 -2.30
C PRO A 522 -6.83 -16.22 -1.57
N ILE A 523 -5.77 -16.51 -2.31
CA ILE A 523 -4.52 -17.08 -1.77
C ILE A 523 -3.49 -15.98 -1.50
N GLU A 524 -3.32 -15.04 -2.42
CA GLU A 524 -2.22 -14.07 -2.35
C GLU A 524 -2.55 -12.84 -1.50
N THR A 525 -2.14 -12.90 -0.23
CA THR A 525 -2.17 -11.78 0.72
C THR A 525 -0.90 -11.80 1.60
N PRO A 526 -0.44 -10.66 2.14
CA PRO A 526 0.59 -10.65 3.18
C PRO A 526 0.15 -11.42 4.44
N GLU A 527 1.09 -12.14 5.08
CA GLU A 527 0.87 -12.89 6.34
C GLU A 527 0.85 -11.99 7.59
N GLY A 528 1.30 -10.75 7.45
CA GLY A 528 1.44 -9.81 8.56
C GLY A 528 0.14 -9.10 8.96
N PRO A 529 0.24 -7.93 9.63
CA PRO A 529 -0.95 -7.21 10.12
C PRO A 529 -1.85 -6.64 9.01
N ASN A 530 -1.42 -6.72 7.76
CA ASN A 530 -2.16 -6.28 6.58
C ASN A 530 -2.88 -7.42 5.85
N ILE A 531 -2.96 -8.62 6.45
CA ILE A 531 -3.70 -9.75 5.89
C ILE A 531 -5.14 -9.36 5.52
N GLY A 532 -5.57 -9.70 4.31
CA GLY A 532 -6.91 -9.40 3.74
C GLY A 532 -7.12 -7.93 3.34
N LEU A 533 -6.25 -7.00 3.76
CA LEU A 533 -6.34 -5.58 3.41
C LEU A 533 -5.55 -5.22 2.15
N ILE A 534 -4.59 -6.07 1.79
CA ILE A 534 -3.81 -5.97 0.56
C ILE A 534 -4.05 -7.25 -0.22
N ASN A 535 -4.82 -7.13 -1.29
CA ASN A 535 -5.20 -8.25 -2.15
C ASN A 535 -4.60 -8.08 -3.54
N SER A 536 -4.50 -9.17 -4.29
CA SER A 536 -4.00 -9.16 -5.67
C SER A 536 -5.12 -9.51 -6.63
N MET A 537 -5.15 -8.83 -7.78
CA MET A 537 -6.15 -9.08 -8.82
C MET A 537 -5.96 -10.50 -9.41
N ALA A 538 -7.06 -11.19 -9.70
CA ALA A 538 -7.05 -12.47 -10.40
C ALA A 538 -6.53 -12.31 -11.86
N THR A 539 -6.20 -13.43 -12.53
CA THR A 539 -5.55 -13.42 -13.85
C THR A 539 -6.40 -12.78 -14.96
N TYR A 540 -7.70 -13.10 -15.04
CA TYR A 540 -8.60 -12.63 -16.09
C TYR A 540 -9.51 -11.47 -15.69
N ALA A 541 -9.39 -10.99 -14.45
CA ALA A 541 -10.22 -9.90 -13.98
C ALA A 541 -9.87 -8.59 -14.71
N ILE A 542 -10.90 -7.83 -15.06
CA ILE A 542 -10.78 -6.49 -15.64
C ILE A 542 -11.56 -5.49 -14.78
N ILE A 543 -11.28 -4.21 -14.98
CA ILE A 543 -11.97 -3.12 -14.26
C ILE A 543 -12.77 -2.31 -15.26
N ASN A 544 -14.08 -2.21 -15.03
CA ASN A 544 -14.96 -1.44 -15.90
C ASN A 544 -14.84 0.08 -15.68
N LYS A 545 -15.59 0.85 -16.48
CA LYS A 545 -15.57 2.33 -16.43
C LYS A 545 -15.96 2.92 -15.06
N TYR A 546 -16.76 2.20 -14.27
CA TYR A 546 -17.21 2.65 -12.94
C TYR A 546 -16.26 2.22 -11.81
N GLY A 547 -15.31 1.33 -12.10
CA GLY A 547 -14.33 0.82 -11.14
C GLY A 547 -14.72 -0.52 -10.50
N PHE A 548 -15.73 -1.24 -10.99
CA PHE A 548 -16.06 -2.58 -10.50
C PHE A 548 -15.22 -3.65 -11.20
N LEU A 549 -14.90 -4.72 -10.48
CA LEU A 549 -14.21 -5.89 -11.02
C LEU A 549 -15.18 -6.77 -11.79
N GLU A 550 -14.80 -7.10 -13.01
CA GLU A 550 -15.53 -8.03 -13.88
C GLU A 550 -14.68 -9.26 -14.15
N THR A 551 -15.35 -10.39 -14.32
CA THR A 551 -14.72 -11.67 -14.67
C THR A 551 -15.46 -12.29 -15.85
N PRO A 552 -14.76 -12.96 -16.78
CA PRO A 552 -15.38 -13.49 -17.99
C PRO A 552 -16.08 -14.82 -17.74
N TYR A 553 -17.25 -15.00 -18.36
CA TYR A 553 -17.99 -16.26 -18.35
C TYR A 553 -18.45 -16.63 -19.76
N ARG A 554 -18.55 -17.93 -20.05
CA ARG A 554 -19.14 -18.47 -21.28
C ARG A 554 -20.65 -18.56 -21.12
N ARG A 555 -21.38 -18.03 -22.09
CA ARG A 555 -22.85 -18.07 -22.06
C ARG A 555 -23.37 -19.45 -22.42
N VAL A 556 -24.30 -19.97 -21.61
CA VAL A 556 -25.11 -21.15 -21.94
C VAL A 556 -26.41 -20.67 -22.60
N SER A 557 -26.78 -21.29 -23.71
CA SER A 557 -28.01 -20.94 -24.43
C SER A 557 -29.24 -21.46 -23.67
N TRP A 558 -30.13 -20.58 -23.23
CA TRP A 558 -31.39 -20.98 -22.56
C TRP A 558 -32.35 -21.82 -23.42
N LYS A 559 -32.18 -21.83 -24.75
CA LYS A 559 -33.03 -22.61 -25.66
C LYS A 559 -32.48 -24.00 -25.95
N THR A 560 -31.16 -24.11 -26.05
CA THR A 560 -30.50 -25.35 -26.47
C THR A 560 -29.76 -26.04 -25.33
N HIS A 561 -29.56 -25.34 -24.21
CA HIS A 561 -28.79 -25.78 -23.04
C HIS A 561 -27.37 -26.24 -23.39
N LYS A 562 -26.78 -25.57 -24.39
CA LYS A 562 -25.42 -25.79 -24.86
C LYS A 562 -24.55 -24.59 -24.53
N VAL A 563 -23.31 -24.86 -24.14
CA VAL A 563 -22.30 -23.84 -23.87
C VAL A 563 -21.85 -23.24 -25.20
N THR A 564 -21.86 -21.91 -25.29
CA THR A 564 -21.45 -21.17 -26.50
C THR A 564 -20.04 -20.61 -26.35
N ASP A 565 -19.46 -20.15 -27.46
CA ASP A 565 -18.17 -19.42 -27.46
C ASP A 565 -18.34 -17.93 -27.17
N LYS A 566 -19.57 -17.46 -26.91
CA LYS A 566 -19.82 -16.08 -26.52
C LYS A 566 -19.37 -15.88 -25.07
N ILE A 567 -18.46 -14.94 -24.87
CA ILE A 567 -17.95 -14.54 -23.56
C ILE A 567 -18.61 -13.23 -23.15
N ASP A 568 -19.23 -13.21 -21.98
CA ASP A 568 -19.79 -12.01 -21.36
C ASP A 568 -19.02 -11.75 -20.06
N TYR A 569 -18.57 -10.51 -19.84
CA TYR A 569 -17.89 -10.08 -18.60
C TYR A 569 -18.95 -9.62 -17.59
N LEU A 570 -18.97 -10.23 -16.40
CA LEU A 570 -20.00 -9.98 -15.40
C LEU A 570 -19.41 -9.34 -14.14
N THR A 571 -20.09 -8.31 -13.63
CA THR A 571 -19.85 -7.74 -12.29
C THR A 571 -20.46 -8.64 -11.21
N ALA A 572 -20.00 -8.51 -9.96
CA ALA A 572 -20.44 -9.38 -8.86
C ALA A 572 -21.96 -9.33 -8.62
N ASP A 573 -22.56 -8.15 -8.71
CA ASP A 573 -24.00 -7.96 -8.50
C ASP A 573 -24.87 -8.50 -9.65
N VAL A 574 -24.31 -8.62 -10.85
CA VAL A 574 -24.99 -9.24 -12.00
C VAL A 574 -24.86 -10.76 -11.92
N GLU A 575 -23.68 -11.26 -11.50
CA GLU A 575 -23.39 -12.68 -11.30
C GLU A 575 -24.39 -13.35 -10.35
N ASP A 576 -24.78 -12.69 -9.26
CA ASP A 576 -25.71 -13.21 -8.25
C ASP A 576 -27.10 -13.62 -8.75
N ASN A 577 -27.47 -13.20 -9.97
CA ASN A 577 -28.74 -13.53 -10.60
C ASN A 577 -28.69 -14.81 -11.44
N TYR A 578 -27.51 -15.42 -11.61
CA TYR A 578 -27.28 -16.53 -12.52
C TYR A 578 -26.72 -17.76 -11.79
N ILE A 579 -26.95 -18.93 -12.38
CA ILE A 579 -26.35 -20.19 -11.92
C ILE A 579 -25.17 -20.54 -12.84
N ILE A 580 -23.98 -20.73 -12.23
CA ILE A 580 -22.72 -20.85 -12.98
C ILE A 580 -22.08 -22.21 -12.75
N ALA A 581 -21.79 -22.92 -13.85
CA ALA A 581 -21.07 -24.20 -13.83
C ALA A 581 -19.53 -23.99 -13.79
N GLY A 582 -18.83 -24.90 -13.12
CA GLY A 582 -17.37 -24.88 -13.03
C GLY A 582 -16.68 -25.18 -14.38
N ALA A 583 -15.46 -24.66 -14.56
CA ALA A 583 -14.72 -24.78 -15.84
C ALA A 583 -14.34 -26.22 -16.20
N ASN A 584 -14.19 -27.09 -15.20
CA ASN A 584 -13.82 -28.50 -15.34
C ASN A 584 -15.01 -29.42 -15.65
N THR A 585 -16.24 -28.88 -15.77
CA THR A 585 -17.42 -29.67 -16.10
C THR A 585 -17.25 -30.29 -17.50
N PRO A 586 -17.39 -31.62 -17.65
CA PRO A 586 -17.18 -32.29 -18.93
C PRO A 586 -18.26 -31.90 -19.96
N LEU A 587 -17.82 -31.56 -21.17
CA LEU A 587 -18.66 -31.20 -22.29
C LEU A 587 -18.47 -32.17 -23.46
N ASN A 588 -19.54 -32.42 -24.21
CA ASN A 588 -19.49 -33.07 -25.52
C ASN A 588 -18.91 -32.11 -26.58
N GLU A 589 -18.49 -32.65 -27.73
CA GLU A 589 -17.93 -31.85 -28.83
C GLU A 589 -18.89 -30.77 -29.38
N ASP A 590 -20.20 -30.95 -29.18
CA ASP A 590 -21.24 -30.01 -29.60
C ASP A 590 -21.57 -28.95 -28.52
N GLY A 591 -20.90 -28.99 -27.36
CA GLY A 591 -21.08 -28.06 -26.26
C GLY A 591 -22.23 -28.39 -25.30
N SER A 592 -22.89 -29.55 -25.42
CA SER A 592 -23.83 -30.02 -24.39
C SER A 592 -23.06 -30.61 -23.19
N PHE A 593 -23.64 -30.54 -22.01
CA PHE A 593 -23.09 -31.21 -20.82
C PHE A 593 -23.15 -32.73 -20.93
N VAL A 594 -22.12 -33.41 -20.41
CA VAL A 594 -22.07 -34.89 -20.37
C VAL A 594 -22.95 -35.46 -19.26
N ASP A 595 -22.93 -34.82 -18.09
CA ASP A 595 -23.65 -35.26 -16.90
C ASP A 595 -25.02 -34.59 -16.80
N ASP A 596 -26.02 -35.33 -16.28
CA ASP A 596 -27.38 -34.83 -16.07
C ASP A 596 -27.53 -33.95 -14.81
N VAL A 597 -26.58 -34.06 -13.88
CA VAL A 597 -26.54 -33.31 -12.62
C VAL A 597 -25.16 -32.70 -12.48
N ILE A 598 -25.10 -31.38 -12.40
CA ILE A 598 -23.85 -30.61 -12.43
C ILE A 598 -23.79 -29.75 -11.17
N LEU A 599 -22.62 -29.78 -10.52
CA LEU A 599 -22.33 -28.88 -9.41
C LEU A 599 -22.13 -27.46 -9.95
N CYS A 600 -23.02 -26.56 -9.55
CA CYS A 600 -22.99 -25.17 -9.94
C CYS A 600 -22.93 -24.27 -8.70
N ARG A 601 -22.54 -23.02 -8.91
CA ARG A 601 -22.50 -22.00 -7.87
C ARG A 601 -23.67 -21.04 -8.04
N GLN A 602 -24.36 -20.75 -6.94
CA GLN A 602 -25.43 -19.76 -6.86
C GLN A 602 -25.22 -18.92 -5.59
N ARG A 603 -24.74 -17.68 -5.76
CA ARG A 603 -24.32 -16.79 -4.66
C ARG A 603 -23.26 -17.47 -3.78
N GLU A 604 -23.54 -17.64 -2.48
CA GLU A 604 -22.68 -18.31 -1.51
C GLU A 604 -22.81 -19.84 -1.52
N ASP A 605 -23.90 -20.38 -2.08
CA ASP A 605 -24.21 -21.81 -2.06
C ASP A 605 -23.65 -22.55 -3.29
N ASN A 606 -23.26 -23.80 -3.08
CA ASN A 606 -22.99 -24.75 -4.14
C ASN A 606 -24.19 -25.69 -4.30
N VAL A 607 -24.83 -25.66 -5.47
CA VAL A 607 -26.09 -26.35 -5.76
C VAL A 607 -25.89 -27.36 -6.89
N GLU A 608 -26.52 -28.53 -6.76
CA GLU A 608 -26.58 -29.51 -7.84
C GLU A 608 -27.83 -29.25 -8.68
N VAL A 609 -27.63 -28.95 -9.97
CA VAL A 609 -28.72 -28.61 -10.89
C VAL A 609 -28.63 -29.38 -12.18
N THR A 610 -29.76 -29.46 -12.87
CA THR A 610 -29.87 -30.00 -14.23
C THR A 610 -29.45 -28.96 -15.27
N PRO A 611 -28.93 -29.37 -16.45
CA PRO A 611 -28.43 -28.47 -17.50
C PRO A 611 -29.39 -27.36 -17.95
N ASP A 612 -30.70 -27.57 -17.81
CA ASP A 612 -31.73 -26.61 -18.20
C ASP A 612 -31.72 -25.32 -17.36
N LYS A 613 -31.16 -25.38 -16.14
CA LYS A 613 -31.09 -24.25 -15.21
C LYS A 613 -29.78 -23.46 -15.26
N ILE A 614 -28.80 -23.92 -16.03
CA ILE A 614 -27.47 -23.33 -16.07
C ILE A 614 -27.44 -22.17 -17.06
N ASP A 615 -26.99 -21.01 -16.61
CA ASP A 615 -26.93 -19.78 -17.41
C ASP A 615 -25.54 -19.52 -17.99
N TYR A 616 -24.51 -19.79 -17.19
CA TYR A 616 -23.11 -19.52 -17.53
C TYR A 616 -22.19 -20.66 -17.10
N MET A 617 -21.00 -20.68 -17.69
CA MET A 617 -19.90 -21.56 -17.32
C MET A 617 -18.60 -20.75 -17.23
N ASP A 618 -17.74 -21.09 -16.27
CA ASP A 618 -16.39 -20.52 -16.18
C ASP A 618 -15.59 -20.71 -17.49
N VAL A 619 -14.67 -19.78 -17.78
CA VAL A 619 -13.84 -19.86 -19.00
C VAL A 619 -12.68 -20.82 -18.83
N ILE A 620 -11.94 -20.70 -17.72
CA ILE A 620 -10.74 -21.49 -17.46
C ILE A 620 -10.47 -21.62 -15.95
N PRO A 621 -9.99 -22.76 -15.43
CA PRO A 621 -9.80 -22.93 -13.99
C PRO A 621 -8.84 -21.93 -13.33
N LYS A 622 -7.77 -21.53 -14.02
CA LYS A 622 -6.78 -20.56 -13.51
C LYS A 622 -7.33 -19.13 -13.33
N GLN A 623 -8.57 -18.85 -13.74
CA GLN A 623 -9.18 -17.53 -13.62
C GLN A 623 -9.37 -17.06 -12.17
N VAL A 624 -9.39 -18.00 -11.20
CA VAL A 624 -9.67 -17.72 -9.78
C VAL A 624 -8.45 -17.18 -9.03
N VAL A 625 -7.24 -17.51 -9.49
CA VAL A 625 -5.98 -17.20 -8.79
C VAL A 625 -5.26 -16.01 -9.41
N SER A 626 -4.32 -15.41 -8.67
CA SER A 626 -3.43 -14.36 -9.17
C SER A 626 -2.32 -14.95 -10.05
N VAL A 627 -1.57 -14.06 -10.71
CA VAL A 627 -0.44 -14.42 -11.57
C VAL A 627 0.64 -15.21 -10.80
N THR A 628 0.94 -14.83 -9.56
CA THR A 628 1.99 -15.50 -8.75
C THR A 628 1.57 -16.89 -8.28
N SER A 629 0.33 -17.02 -7.80
CA SER A 629 -0.27 -18.32 -7.45
C SER A 629 -0.40 -19.23 -8.67
N ALA A 630 -0.70 -18.65 -9.85
CA ALA A 630 -0.78 -19.40 -11.11
C ALA A 630 0.57 -19.94 -11.61
N CYS A 631 1.71 -19.48 -11.05
CA CYS A 631 3.05 -20.01 -11.35
C CYS A 631 3.46 -21.21 -10.47
N ILE A 632 2.59 -21.65 -9.55
CA ILE A 632 2.81 -22.83 -8.69
C ILE A 632 2.21 -24.06 -9.36
N PRO A 633 3.01 -25.06 -9.80
CA PRO A 633 2.47 -26.31 -10.32
C PRO A 633 1.81 -27.12 -9.20
N PHE A 634 0.83 -27.96 -9.51
CA PHE A 634 0.15 -28.82 -8.53
C PHE A 634 -0.47 -28.07 -7.33
N LEU A 635 -0.89 -26.83 -7.53
CA LEU A 635 -1.47 -25.97 -6.48
C LEU A 635 -2.68 -26.63 -5.81
N GLU A 636 -3.46 -27.41 -6.54
CA GLU A 636 -4.60 -28.18 -6.03
C GLU A 636 -4.24 -29.24 -4.97
N ASN A 637 -2.96 -29.56 -4.81
CA ASN A 637 -2.44 -30.54 -3.85
C ASN A 637 -1.74 -29.88 -2.64
N ASP A 638 -1.82 -28.55 -2.52
CA ASP A 638 -1.24 -27.78 -1.43
C ASP A 638 -2.32 -27.15 -0.55
N ASP A 639 -2.10 -27.17 0.76
CA ASP A 639 -2.89 -26.36 1.70
C ASP A 639 -2.75 -24.86 1.40
N SER A 640 -3.85 -24.12 1.56
CA SER A 640 -3.94 -22.70 1.22
C SER A 640 -2.90 -21.84 1.96
N ASN A 641 -2.56 -22.17 3.21
CA ASN A 641 -1.55 -21.44 3.97
C ASN A 641 -0.15 -21.60 3.35
N ARG A 642 0.15 -22.78 2.80
CA ARG A 642 1.43 -23.07 2.14
C ARG A 642 1.50 -22.49 0.75
N ALA A 643 0.40 -22.56 0.00
CA ALA A 643 0.25 -21.87 -1.27
C ALA A 643 0.47 -20.35 -1.13
N LEU A 644 -0.10 -19.73 -0.09
CA LEU A 644 0.07 -18.31 0.23
C LEU A 644 1.55 -17.98 0.47
N MET A 645 2.23 -18.76 1.31
CA MET A 645 3.67 -18.60 1.55
C MET A 645 4.48 -18.77 0.25
N GLY A 646 4.14 -19.78 -0.56
CA GLY A 646 4.77 -20.07 -1.84
C GLY A 646 4.67 -18.90 -2.83
N ALA A 647 3.47 -18.34 -3.00
CA ALA A 647 3.24 -17.16 -3.84
C ALA A 647 4.03 -15.95 -3.33
N ASN A 648 4.03 -15.71 -2.01
CA ASN A 648 4.76 -14.61 -1.40
C ASN A 648 6.29 -14.75 -1.54
N HIS A 649 6.84 -15.96 -1.38
CA HIS A 649 8.29 -16.20 -1.48
C HIS A 649 8.81 -16.06 -2.91
N GLN A 650 8.03 -16.38 -3.95
CA GLN A 650 8.46 -16.20 -5.34
C GLN A 650 8.80 -14.72 -5.66
N ARG A 651 8.07 -13.77 -5.08
CA ARG A 651 8.36 -12.32 -5.21
C ARG A 651 9.65 -11.90 -4.49
N GLN A 652 10.10 -12.69 -3.52
CA GLN A 652 11.33 -12.47 -2.76
C GLN A 652 12.53 -13.20 -3.37
N ALA A 653 12.38 -13.89 -4.50
CA ALA A 653 13.48 -14.56 -5.16
C ALA A 653 14.50 -13.55 -5.69
N VAL A 654 15.79 -13.84 -5.51
CA VAL A 654 16.89 -12.96 -5.95
C VAL A 654 17.32 -13.33 -7.38
N PRO A 655 17.55 -12.35 -8.27
CA PRO A 655 18.11 -12.61 -9.59
C PRO A 655 19.49 -13.25 -9.50
N LEU A 656 19.64 -14.40 -10.16
CA LEU A 656 20.88 -15.15 -10.24
C LEU A 656 21.70 -14.70 -11.45
N ILE A 657 23.02 -14.93 -11.41
CA ILE A 657 23.92 -14.60 -12.54
C ILE A 657 23.55 -15.41 -13.79
N ASN A 658 23.18 -16.67 -13.62
CA ASN A 658 22.79 -17.57 -14.71
C ASN A 658 21.47 -18.29 -14.36
N PRO A 659 20.31 -17.65 -14.58
CA PRO A 659 19.01 -18.23 -14.27
C PRO A 659 18.63 -19.33 -15.27
N HIS A 660 17.96 -20.39 -14.81
CA HIS A 660 17.42 -21.44 -15.68
C HIS A 660 15.91 -21.54 -15.51
N GLY A 661 15.19 -21.73 -16.61
CA GLY A 661 13.75 -21.97 -16.56
C GLY A 661 13.40 -23.26 -15.78
N PRO A 662 12.22 -23.33 -15.16
CA PRO A 662 11.80 -24.53 -14.43
C PRO A 662 11.52 -25.68 -15.41
N LEU A 663 11.97 -26.90 -15.07
CA LEU A 663 11.63 -28.10 -15.84
C LEU A 663 10.12 -28.39 -15.78
N VAL A 664 9.51 -28.20 -14.61
CA VAL A 664 8.07 -28.29 -14.38
C VAL A 664 7.53 -26.87 -14.21
N GLY A 665 6.93 -26.32 -15.27
CA GLY A 665 6.28 -25.02 -15.26
C GLY A 665 4.76 -25.14 -15.27
N THR A 666 4.09 -24.01 -15.39
CA THR A 666 2.61 -23.90 -15.50
C THR A 666 2.16 -23.35 -16.85
N GLY A 667 3.07 -22.70 -17.58
CA GLY A 667 2.78 -21.95 -18.81
C GLY A 667 2.51 -20.46 -18.55
N MET A 668 2.39 -20.03 -17.29
CA MET A 668 2.25 -18.63 -16.92
C MET A 668 3.57 -17.87 -16.95
N GLU A 669 4.70 -18.57 -16.90
CA GLU A 669 6.04 -17.99 -16.81
C GLU A 669 6.38 -17.10 -18.02
N TYR A 670 5.96 -17.49 -19.23
CA TYR A 670 6.15 -16.71 -20.45
C TYR A 670 5.39 -15.39 -20.42
N ARG A 671 4.07 -15.45 -20.13
CA ARG A 671 3.21 -14.25 -20.08
C ARG A 671 3.63 -13.31 -18.95
N SER A 672 4.04 -13.87 -17.81
CA SER A 672 4.50 -13.08 -16.66
C SER A 672 5.80 -12.34 -16.97
N ALA A 673 6.74 -12.96 -17.69
CA ALA A 673 7.99 -12.32 -18.13
C ALA A 673 7.75 -11.29 -19.23
N HIS A 674 6.89 -11.60 -20.21
CA HIS A 674 6.53 -10.68 -21.29
C HIS A 674 5.85 -9.40 -20.78
N ASP A 675 4.84 -9.55 -19.90
CA ASP A 675 4.02 -8.43 -19.42
C ASP A 675 4.66 -7.70 -18.22
N SER A 676 5.80 -8.15 -17.66
CA SER A 676 6.41 -7.47 -16.49
C SER A 676 6.93 -6.07 -16.82
N GLY A 677 7.38 -5.87 -18.07
CA GLY A 677 8.04 -4.65 -18.54
C GLY A 677 9.58 -4.69 -18.50
N ASP A 678 10.17 -5.78 -18.01
CA ASP A 678 11.64 -5.95 -17.95
C ASP A 678 12.20 -6.67 -19.17
N ALA A 679 11.38 -7.50 -19.82
CA ALA A 679 11.70 -8.12 -21.09
C ALA A 679 11.73 -7.04 -22.18
N LEU A 680 12.75 -7.06 -23.02
CA LEU A 680 12.81 -6.17 -24.17
C LEU A 680 11.98 -6.79 -25.31
N LEU A 681 10.96 -6.06 -25.76
CA LEU A 681 10.03 -6.49 -26.80
C LEU A 681 10.33 -5.81 -28.14
N ALA A 682 10.15 -6.53 -29.25
CA ALA A 682 10.20 -5.95 -30.58
C ALA A 682 8.96 -5.09 -30.86
N GLU A 683 9.15 -3.83 -31.26
CA GLU A 683 8.03 -2.93 -31.59
C GLU A 683 7.35 -3.31 -32.92
N ALA A 684 8.09 -3.88 -33.86
CA ALA A 684 7.60 -4.29 -35.17
C ALA A 684 8.22 -5.61 -35.63
N ALA A 685 7.59 -6.24 -36.63
CA ALA A 685 8.16 -7.40 -37.28
C ALA A 685 9.36 -7.01 -38.15
N GLY A 686 10.37 -7.87 -38.21
CA GLY A 686 11.59 -7.61 -38.98
C GLY A 686 12.61 -8.73 -38.88
N THR A 687 13.79 -8.50 -39.46
CA THR A 687 14.93 -9.43 -39.39
C THR A 687 16.06 -8.81 -38.58
N VAL A 688 16.63 -9.59 -37.65
CA VAL A 688 17.72 -9.15 -36.79
C VAL A 688 19.00 -8.99 -37.63
N GLU A 689 19.46 -7.75 -37.78
CA GLU A 689 20.64 -7.41 -38.59
C GLU A 689 21.93 -7.51 -37.77
N TYR A 690 21.87 -7.08 -36.50
CA TYR A 690 23.01 -6.99 -35.58
C TYR A 690 22.57 -7.27 -34.14
N VAL A 691 23.42 -7.98 -33.38
CA VAL A 691 23.23 -8.28 -31.95
C VAL A 691 24.61 -8.23 -31.27
N ASP A 692 24.70 -7.47 -30.19
CA ASP A 692 25.78 -7.59 -29.21
C ASP A 692 25.24 -7.55 -27.77
N ALA A 693 26.10 -7.41 -26.77
CA ALA A 693 25.70 -7.40 -25.38
C ALA A 693 24.99 -6.11 -24.93
N ASN A 694 25.04 -5.04 -25.71
CA ASN A 694 24.56 -3.69 -25.37
C ASN A 694 23.39 -3.23 -26.25
N GLU A 695 23.29 -3.72 -27.48
CA GLU A 695 22.22 -3.33 -28.40
C GLU A 695 21.82 -4.43 -29.39
N ILE A 696 20.57 -4.34 -29.84
CA ILE A 696 19.97 -5.19 -30.87
C ILE A 696 19.44 -4.29 -31.97
N ARG A 697 19.75 -4.59 -33.23
CA ARG A 697 19.25 -3.84 -34.39
C ARG A 697 18.36 -4.73 -35.26
N VAL A 698 17.12 -4.30 -35.48
CA VAL A 698 16.11 -5.02 -36.26
C VAL A 698 15.76 -4.22 -37.50
N ARG A 699 15.95 -4.82 -38.68
CA ARG A 699 15.56 -4.26 -39.96
C ARG A 699 14.12 -4.66 -40.25
N ARG A 700 13.22 -3.69 -40.37
CA ARG A 700 11.82 -3.93 -40.77
C ARG A 700 11.71 -4.23 -42.26
N ASP A 701 10.55 -4.70 -42.70
CA ASP A 701 10.24 -4.97 -44.11
C ASP A 701 10.20 -3.67 -44.96
N ASP A 702 10.06 -2.49 -44.34
CA ASP A 702 10.08 -1.16 -44.97
C ASP A 702 11.48 -0.51 -45.00
N ASP A 703 12.53 -1.30 -44.77
CA ASP A 703 13.94 -0.88 -44.65
C ASP A 703 14.27 0.05 -43.46
N THR A 704 13.32 0.36 -42.58
CA THR A 704 13.61 1.11 -41.35
C THR A 704 14.41 0.26 -40.35
N LEU A 705 15.32 0.90 -39.61
CA LEU A 705 16.19 0.25 -38.64
C LEU A 705 15.78 0.64 -37.22
N ASP A 706 15.25 -0.31 -36.48
CA ASP A 706 15.00 -0.14 -35.05
C ASP A 706 16.25 -0.51 -34.26
N VAL A 707 16.67 0.37 -33.36
CA VAL A 707 17.81 0.15 -32.46
C VAL A 707 17.31 0.07 -31.03
N TYR A 708 17.50 -1.08 -30.42
CA TYR A 708 17.13 -1.34 -29.04
C TYR A 708 18.39 -1.39 -28.17
N LYS A 709 18.44 -0.58 -27.11
CA LYS A 709 19.53 -0.59 -26.13
C LYS A 709 19.16 -1.50 -24.96
N LEU A 710 20.12 -2.32 -24.52
CA LEU A 710 19.98 -3.23 -23.40
C LEU A 710 20.47 -2.57 -22.11
N GLU A 711 19.72 -2.74 -21.03
CA GLU A 711 20.13 -2.30 -19.69
C GLU A 711 21.20 -3.26 -19.12
N LYS A 712 22.36 -2.73 -18.70
CA LYS A 712 23.48 -3.53 -18.17
C LYS A 712 23.83 -3.10 -16.75
N TYR A 713 23.86 -4.08 -15.84
CA TYR A 713 24.26 -3.89 -14.44
C TYR A 713 23.61 -2.67 -13.76
N ARG A 714 22.30 -2.48 -14.00
CA ARG A 714 21.52 -1.43 -13.38
C ARG A 714 21.17 -1.84 -11.94
N ARG A 715 21.28 -0.89 -11.01
CA ARG A 715 20.78 -1.05 -9.64
C ARG A 715 19.25 -0.96 -9.60
N SER A 716 18.61 -1.90 -8.93
CA SER A 716 17.18 -1.81 -8.58
C SER A 716 16.95 -1.08 -7.26
N ASN A 717 15.70 -0.68 -6.99
CA ASN A 717 15.30 -0.11 -5.68
C ASN A 717 15.70 -1.01 -4.48
N ALA A 718 15.80 -2.33 -4.69
CA ALA A 718 16.14 -3.32 -3.66
C ALA A 718 17.63 -3.76 -3.71
N THR A 719 18.49 -2.92 -4.29
CA THR A 719 19.94 -3.13 -4.47
C THR A 719 20.30 -4.39 -5.26
N LYS A 720 19.39 -4.87 -6.11
CA LYS A 720 19.62 -6.05 -6.96
C LYS A 720 20.12 -5.66 -8.34
N ASN A 721 20.74 -6.61 -9.02
CA ASN A 721 21.24 -6.46 -10.38
C ASN A 721 20.12 -6.65 -11.42
N TYR A 722 19.81 -5.58 -12.15
CA TYR A 722 19.00 -5.61 -13.36
C TYR A 722 19.92 -5.62 -14.57
N ASN A 723 19.97 -6.77 -15.24
CA ASN A 723 20.87 -7.00 -16.37
C ASN A 723 20.12 -7.72 -17.48
N GLN A 724 20.00 -7.06 -18.62
CA GLN A 724 19.40 -7.63 -19.82
C GLN A 724 20.44 -8.38 -20.65
N THR A 725 20.01 -9.48 -21.26
CA THR A 725 20.82 -10.28 -22.19
C THR A 725 20.06 -10.49 -23.51
N PRO A 726 20.74 -10.48 -24.67
CA PRO A 726 20.08 -10.78 -25.94
C PRO A 726 19.47 -12.17 -25.95
N ASN A 727 18.23 -12.29 -26.42
CA ASN A 727 17.52 -13.55 -26.59
C ASN A 727 17.61 -14.08 -28.04
N VAL A 728 17.75 -13.17 -29.01
CA VAL A 728 17.74 -13.47 -30.44
C VAL A 728 19.14 -13.56 -31.05
N LYS A 729 19.23 -14.21 -32.20
CA LYS A 729 20.47 -14.32 -32.98
C LYS A 729 20.40 -13.51 -34.28
N ARG A 730 21.57 -13.15 -34.81
CA ARG A 730 21.68 -12.49 -36.12
C ARG A 730 21.03 -13.34 -37.21
N GLY A 731 20.18 -12.73 -38.04
CA GLY A 731 19.45 -13.38 -39.13
C GLY A 731 18.12 -14.00 -38.73
N GLU A 732 17.75 -13.95 -37.45
CA GLU A 732 16.45 -14.41 -36.97
C GLU A 732 15.32 -13.45 -37.36
N LYS A 733 14.14 -14.00 -37.66
CA LYS A 733 12.94 -13.21 -37.95
C LYS A 733 12.12 -13.03 -36.69
N VAL A 734 11.87 -11.78 -36.32
CA VAL A 734 11.08 -11.41 -35.14
C VAL A 734 9.72 -10.89 -35.56
N VAL A 735 8.71 -11.14 -34.72
CA VAL A 735 7.37 -10.57 -34.85
C VAL A 735 7.17 -9.45 -33.83
N ALA A 736 6.22 -8.55 -34.09
CA ALA A 736 5.86 -7.51 -33.13
C ALA A 736 5.39 -8.12 -31.80
N GLY A 737 5.87 -7.58 -30.68
CA GLY A 737 5.63 -8.10 -29.34
C GLY A 737 6.50 -9.30 -28.95
N GLN A 738 7.44 -9.75 -29.79
CA GLN A 738 8.33 -10.85 -29.41
C GLN A 738 9.39 -10.40 -28.39
N VAL A 739 9.69 -11.24 -27.41
CA VAL A 739 10.81 -11.05 -26.47
C VAL A 739 12.14 -11.22 -27.22
N ILE A 740 12.85 -10.12 -27.42
CA ILE A 740 14.16 -10.06 -28.08
C ILE A 740 15.33 -9.93 -27.11
N GLY A 741 15.08 -9.49 -25.88
CA GLY A 741 16.04 -9.46 -24.79
C GLY A 741 15.43 -9.95 -23.47
N ASN A 742 16.14 -10.85 -22.79
CA ASN A 742 15.76 -11.37 -21.49
C ASN A 742 16.10 -10.35 -20.39
N GLY A 743 15.16 -10.10 -19.49
CA GLY A 743 15.36 -9.29 -18.28
C GLY A 743 16.09 -10.07 -17.16
N PRO A 744 16.15 -9.51 -15.94
CA PRO A 744 16.66 -10.23 -14.78
C PRO A 744 15.75 -11.43 -14.45
N SER A 745 16.32 -12.55 -14.01
CA SER A 745 15.56 -13.77 -13.71
C SER A 745 14.70 -14.26 -14.89
N MET A 746 15.22 -14.20 -16.11
CA MET A 746 14.55 -14.73 -17.31
C MET A 746 15.49 -15.62 -18.11
N ALA A 747 14.94 -16.64 -18.77
CA ALA A 747 15.66 -17.54 -19.66
C ALA A 747 14.79 -17.95 -20.86
N ASP A 748 15.28 -17.72 -22.07
CA ASP A 748 14.58 -17.96 -23.34
C ASP A 748 13.18 -17.33 -23.43
N GLY A 749 13.00 -16.14 -22.84
CA GLY A 749 11.75 -15.40 -22.80
C GLY A 749 10.76 -15.82 -21.70
N GLU A 750 11.10 -16.78 -20.85
CA GLU A 750 10.29 -17.20 -19.70
C GLU A 750 10.89 -16.73 -18.37
N LEU A 751 10.03 -16.61 -17.36
CA LEU A 751 10.43 -16.35 -15.98
C LEU A 751 11.27 -17.51 -15.41
N ALA A 752 12.43 -17.16 -14.84
CA ALA A 752 13.45 -18.07 -14.31
C ALA A 752 13.99 -17.55 -12.95
N LEU A 753 13.15 -17.64 -11.90
CA LEU A 753 13.46 -17.17 -10.53
C LEU A 753 14.49 -18.00 -9.74
N GLY A 754 14.91 -19.16 -10.21
CA GLY A 754 15.62 -20.16 -9.41
C GLY A 754 16.40 -21.17 -10.25
N GLN A 755 16.59 -22.37 -9.70
CA GLN A 755 17.39 -23.44 -10.31
C GLN A 755 16.70 -24.80 -10.14
N ASN A 756 17.18 -25.81 -10.87
CA ASN A 756 16.64 -27.18 -10.88
C ASN A 756 17.62 -28.19 -10.21
N PRO A 757 17.90 -28.11 -8.89
CA PRO A 757 18.77 -29.04 -8.18
C PRO A 757 18.20 -30.46 -8.05
N VAL A 758 19.07 -31.45 -7.88
CA VAL A 758 18.69 -32.81 -7.46
C VAL A 758 18.41 -32.81 -5.95
N ILE A 759 17.19 -33.15 -5.55
CA ILE A 759 16.76 -33.11 -4.16
C ILE A 759 16.42 -34.52 -3.66
N ALA A 760 16.84 -34.83 -2.43
CA ALA A 760 16.46 -36.05 -1.72
C ALA A 760 15.70 -35.74 -0.43
N PHE A 761 14.61 -36.47 -0.18
CA PHE A 761 13.88 -36.41 1.08
C PHE A 761 14.40 -37.49 2.04
N THR A 762 15.38 -37.14 2.86
CA THR A 762 16.02 -38.01 3.85
C THR A 762 16.48 -37.20 5.04
N THR A 763 16.66 -37.82 6.21
CA THR A 763 17.26 -37.16 7.37
C THR A 763 18.78 -37.39 7.37
N TRP A 764 19.55 -36.35 7.70
CA TRP A 764 21.01 -36.44 7.65
C TRP A 764 21.67 -35.75 8.84
N ASN A 765 22.16 -36.55 9.80
CA ASN A 765 22.91 -36.10 10.99
C ASN A 765 22.32 -34.87 11.72
N MET A 766 21.00 -34.72 11.71
CA MET A 766 20.27 -33.55 12.23
C MET A 766 20.61 -32.20 11.57
N TYR A 767 21.40 -32.16 10.50
CA TYR A 767 21.67 -30.91 9.77
C TYR A 767 20.45 -30.39 9.02
N ASN A 768 19.48 -31.26 8.73
CA ASN A 768 18.18 -30.87 8.22
C ASN A 768 17.05 -31.09 9.25
N PHE A 769 17.36 -30.92 10.54
CA PHE A 769 16.35 -30.92 11.59
C PHE A 769 15.35 -29.77 11.38
N GLU A 770 14.07 -30.04 11.65
CA GLU A 770 12.95 -29.16 11.30
C GLU A 770 12.99 -28.71 9.84
N ASP A 771 13.27 -27.43 9.59
CA ASP A 771 13.26 -26.77 8.28
C ASP A 771 14.67 -26.42 7.78
N ALA A 772 15.71 -26.91 8.45
CA ALA A 772 17.07 -26.67 8.01
C ALA A 772 17.35 -27.38 6.68
N VAL A 773 18.16 -26.74 5.83
CA VAL A 773 18.53 -27.23 4.51
C VAL A 773 20.01 -27.57 4.49
N MET A 774 20.34 -28.75 4.01
CA MET A 774 21.72 -29.17 3.72
C MET A 774 21.97 -29.07 2.22
N LEU A 775 23.09 -28.43 1.85
CA LEU A 775 23.49 -28.18 0.46
C LEU A 775 24.80 -28.88 0.13
N SER A 776 24.95 -29.28 -1.13
CA SER A 776 26.24 -29.69 -1.70
C SER A 776 27.13 -28.48 -1.99
N GLU A 777 28.42 -28.58 -1.67
CA GLU A 777 29.45 -27.61 -2.02
C GLU A 777 29.53 -27.36 -3.54
N ARG A 778 29.10 -28.32 -4.36
CA ARG A 778 28.98 -28.16 -5.81
C ARG A 778 28.20 -26.90 -6.20
N LEU A 779 27.12 -26.60 -5.47
CA LEU A 779 26.27 -25.43 -5.73
C LEU A 779 27.00 -24.10 -5.50
N VAL A 780 28.02 -24.10 -4.64
CA VAL A 780 28.89 -22.94 -4.36
C VAL A 780 30.04 -22.85 -5.35
N LYS A 781 30.63 -23.99 -5.73
CA LYS A 781 31.72 -24.09 -6.71
C LYS A 781 31.27 -23.66 -8.11
N ASP A 782 30.10 -24.15 -8.53
CA ASP A 782 29.53 -23.88 -9.86
C ASP A 782 28.73 -22.57 -9.93
N ASP A 783 28.77 -21.75 -8.88
CA ASP A 783 28.05 -20.47 -8.76
C ASP A 783 26.51 -20.54 -9.00
N VAL A 784 25.89 -21.69 -8.73
CA VAL A 784 24.47 -21.99 -9.06
C VAL A 784 23.50 -20.98 -8.44
N TYR A 785 23.69 -20.63 -7.17
CA TYR A 785 22.86 -19.68 -6.42
C TYR A 785 23.62 -18.38 -6.09
N THR A 786 24.35 -17.87 -7.07
CA THR A 786 25.13 -16.63 -6.92
C THR A 786 24.36 -15.44 -7.47
N SER A 787 24.29 -14.37 -6.67
CA SER A 787 23.62 -13.11 -7.00
C SER A 787 24.60 -11.95 -7.02
N ILE A 788 24.23 -10.89 -7.74
CA ILE A 788 24.98 -9.62 -7.78
C ILE A 788 24.14 -8.56 -7.07
N HIS A 789 24.78 -7.85 -6.15
CA HIS A 789 24.20 -6.76 -5.37
C HIS A 789 24.96 -5.47 -5.70
N ILE A 790 24.22 -4.39 -5.92
CA ILE A 790 24.78 -3.08 -6.28
C ILE A 790 24.27 -2.07 -5.27
N GLU A 791 25.20 -1.49 -4.53
CA GLU A 791 24.95 -0.46 -3.53
C GLU A 791 25.56 0.86 -4.00
N ASP A 792 24.87 1.95 -3.72
CA ASP A 792 25.27 3.30 -4.05
C ASP A 792 25.54 4.10 -2.77
N TYR A 793 26.63 4.85 -2.79
CA TYR A 793 27.07 5.69 -1.69
C TYR A 793 27.31 7.11 -2.19
N ASP A 794 26.64 8.08 -1.57
CA ASP A 794 26.64 9.48 -1.98
C ASP A 794 27.43 10.34 -1.00
N SER A 795 28.24 11.26 -1.54
CA SER A 795 28.94 12.30 -0.79
C SER A 795 28.70 13.66 -1.44
N GLU A 796 28.16 14.60 -0.66
CA GLU A 796 27.91 15.97 -1.09
C GLU A 796 28.92 16.94 -0.48
N ALA A 797 29.38 17.88 -1.29
CA ALA A 797 30.13 19.07 -0.87
C ALA A 797 29.19 20.28 -0.81
N ARG A 798 29.09 20.89 0.36
CA ARG A 798 28.12 21.96 0.65
C ARG A 798 28.78 23.28 1.04
N ASP A 799 28.07 24.37 0.81
CA ASP A 799 28.42 25.67 1.37
C ASP A 799 28.07 25.70 2.86
N THR A 800 29.09 25.85 3.72
CA THR A 800 28.89 26.06 5.16
C THR A 800 29.13 27.51 5.55
N LYS A 801 28.73 27.90 6.77
CA LYS A 801 28.97 29.25 7.30
C LYS A 801 30.46 29.61 7.43
N LEU A 802 31.33 28.60 7.59
CA LEU A 802 32.76 28.78 7.82
C LEU A 802 33.59 28.69 6.53
N GLY A 803 32.96 28.30 5.42
CA GLY A 803 33.59 28.04 4.13
C GLY A 803 32.91 26.87 3.41
N PRO A 804 33.13 26.71 2.09
CA PRO A 804 32.66 25.54 1.36
C PRO A 804 33.38 24.27 1.85
N GLU A 805 32.67 23.14 1.84
CA GLU A 805 33.31 21.82 1.92
C GLU A 805 34.01 21.50 0.59
N GLU A 806 35.17 20.86 0.67
CA GLU A 806 35.98 20.53 -0.51
C GLU A 806 36.17 19.01 -0.60
N ILE A 807 36.01 18.48 -1.81
CA ILE A 807 36.38 17.10 -2.14
C ILE A 807 37.82 17.14 -2.63
N THR A 808 38.71 16.45 -1.92
CA THR A 808 40.16 16.49 -2.16
C THR A 808 40.85 15.24 -1.65
N ARG A 809 41.98 14.90 -2.29
CA ARG A 809 42.90 13.86 -1.84
C ARG A 809 43.69 14.28 -0.57
N GLU A 810 43.80 15.58 -0.30
CA GLU A 810 44.57 16.12 0.83
C GLU A 810 43.81 16.01 2.17
N ILE A 811 43.70 14.80 2.70
CA ILE A 811 42.96 14.51 3.94
C ILE A 811 43.90 14.56 5.15
N PRO A 812 43.54 15.28 6.24
CA PRO A 812 44.39 15.34 7.43
C PRO A 812 44.44 14.00 8.18
N ASN A 813 45.62 13.66 8.70
CA ASN A 813 45.86 12.50 9.59
C ASN A 813 45.59 11.13 8.93
N VAL A 814 45.62 11.06 7.60
CA VAL A 814 45.49 9.81 6.83
C VAL A 814 46.83 9.50 6.17
N GLY A 815 47.31 8.26 6.29
CA GLY A 815 48.56 7.81 5.67
C GLY A 815 48.44 7.58 4.15
N GLU A 816 49.55 7.62 3.41
CA GLU A 816 49.55 7.44 1.95
C GLU A 816 48.96 6.09 1.49
N ASP A 817 49.13 5.03 2.29
CA ASP A 817 48.58 3.70 1.98
C ASP A 817 47.05 3.71 1.83
N ALA A 818 46.35 4.47 2.68
CA ALA A 818 44.89 4.59 2.64
C ALA A 818 44.39 5.48 1.47
N LEU A 819 45.29 6.26 0.85
CA LEU A 819 44.99 7.14 -0.29
C LEU A 819 45.37 6.51 -1.63
N LYS A 820 45.89 5.27 -1.64
CA LYS A 820 46.46 4.61 -2.81
C LYS A 820 45.46 4.47 -3.98
N ASP A 821 44.21 4.17 -3.68
CA ASP A 821 43.16 3.92 -4.68
C ASP A 821 42.35 5.17 -5.06
N LEU A 822 42.57 6.29 -4.35
CA LEU A 822 42.00 7.59 -4.71
C LEU A 822 42.73 8.19 -5.91
N ASP A 823 42.03 8.98 -6.71
CA ASP A 823 42.58 9.78 -7.79
C ASP A 823 43.15 11.13 -7.29
N GLU A 824 43.45 12.05 -8.21
CA GLU A 824 43.95 13.40 -7.88
C GLU A 824 42.88 14.31 -7.24
N ASN A 825 41.60 14.04 -7.50
CA ASN A 825 40.47 14.78 -6.93
C ASN A 825 40.02 14.21 -5.57
N GLY A 826 40.62 13.10 -5.14
CA GLY A 826 40.24 12.41 -3.89
C GLY A 826 39.06 11.46 -4.04
N ILE A 827 38.77 11.00 -5.25
CA ILE A 827 37.68 10.07 -5.56
C ILE A 827 38.26 8.69 -5.89
N ILE A 828 37.63 7.62 -5.42
CA ILE A 828 38.06 6.24 -5.67
C ILE A 828 38.02 5.91 -7.17
N ARG A 829 39.04 5.19 -7.66
CA ARG A 829 39.07 4.74 -9.06
C ARG A 829 38.10 3.58 -9.33
N ILE A 830 37.51 3.56 -10.53
CA ILE A 830 36.68 2.44 -11.00
C ILE A 830 37.53 1.16 -11.09
N GLY A 831 36.97 0.04 -10.62
CA GLY A 831 37.63 -1.26 -10.58
C GLY A 831 38.50 -1.51 -9.35
N ALA A 832 38.62 -0.56 -8.41
CA ALA A 832 39.26 -0.81 -7.12
C ALA A 832 38.43 -1.78 -6.28
N GLU A 833 39.11 -2.68 -5.57
CA GLU A 833 38.51 -3.55 -4.56
C GLU A 833 38.65 -2.86 -3.21
N VAL A 834 37.52 -2.61 -2.55
CA VAL A 834 37.42 -1.84 -1.32
C VAL A 834 36.84 -2.69 -0.19
N HIS A 835 37.31 -2.44 1.02
CA HIS A 835 36.91 -3.13 2.25
C HIS A 835 36.30 -2.14 3.23
N ASP A 836 35.67 -2.67 4.28
CA ASP A 836 35.08 -1.88 5.36
C ASP A 836 36.07 -0.85 5.92
N GLY A 837 35.68 0.43 5.91
CA GLY A 837 36.50 1.54 6.39
C GLY A 837 37.40 2.22 5.37
N ASP A 838 37.55 1.67 4.16
CA ASP A 838 38.30 2.30 3.07
C ASP A 838 37.61 3.61 2.62
N ILE A 839 38.41 4.57 2.15
CA ILE A 839 37.92 5.90 1.73
C ILE A 839 37.42 5.81 0.29
N LEU A 840 36.16 6.19 0.07
CA LEU A 840 35.56 6.29 -1.26
C LEU A 840 35.69 7.69 -1.86
N VAL A 841 35.41 8.71 -1.03
CA VAL A 841 35.48 10.12 -1.43
C VAL A 841 36.11 10.91 -0.29
N GLY A 842 37.30 11.42 -0.53
CA GLY A 842 38.02 12.32 0.36
C GLY A 842 37.29 13.65 0.47
N LYS A 843 36.79 13.97 1.67
CA LYS A 843 36.06 15.22 1.93
C LYS A 843 36.58 15.89 3.19
N VAL A 844 36.82 17.20 3.08
CA VAL A 844 37.25 18.03 4.21
C VAL A 844 36.23 19.14 4.47
N THR A 845 35.85 19.30 5.73
CA THR A 845 34.92 20.34 6.18
C THR A 845 35.69 21.38 7.01
N PRO A 846 35.55 22.69 6.71
CA PRO A 846 36.12 23.75 7.54
C PRO A 846 35.62 23.68 8.99
N LYS A 847 36.55 23.65 9.94
CA LYS A 847 36.27 23.62 11.39
C LYS A 847 36.64 24.97 11.99
N GLY A 848 35.70 25.58 12.72
CA GLY A 848 35.99 26.76 13.51
C GLY A 848 36.99 26.43 14.61
N ILE A 849 37.84 27.38 14.99
CA ILE A 849 38.80 27.20 16.08
C ILE A 849 38.02 27.10 17.39
N THR A 850 37.78 25.87 17.87
CA THR A 850 37.29 25.59 19.21
C THR A 850 38.45 25.56 20.21
N GLU A 851 38.20 25.89 21.47
CA GLU A 851 39.18 25.61 22.53
C GLU A 851 39.46 24.10 22.57
N LEU A 852 40.69 23.71 22.21
CA LEU A 852 41.19 22.34 22.31
C LEU A 852 41.16 21.90 23.78
N SER A 853 40.88 20.61 24.04
CA SER A 853 40.98 20.07 25.40
C SER A 853 42.41 20.22 25.93
N ALA A 854 42.59 20.20 27.26
CA ALA A 854 43.93 20.32 27.85
C ALA A 854 44.88 19.22 27.33
N GLU A 855 44.35 18.02 27.11
CA GLU A 855 45.05 16.86 26.54
C GLU A 855 45.41 17.09 25.07
N GLU A 856 44.47 17.54 24.24
CA GLU A 856 44.72 17.86 22.83
C GLU A 856 45.74 18.99 22.69
N ARG A 857 45.67 20.03 23.52
CA ARG A 857 46.65 21.12 23.55
C ARG A 857 48.05 20.61 23.88
N LEU A 858 48.16 19.69 24.85
CA LEU A 858 49.42 19.07 25.21
C LEU A 858 49.97 18.22 24.06
N LEU A 859 49.13 17.41 23.41
CA LEU A 859 49.52 16.61 22.24
C LEU A 859 50.03 17.49 21.09
N HIS A 860 49.31 18.57 20.77
CA HIS A 860 49.74 19.55 19.78
C HIS A 860 51.09 20.20 20.12
N ALA A 861 51.31 20.52 21.41
CA ALA A 861 52.58 21.08 21.87
C ALA A 861 53.75 20.07 21.79
N ILE A 862 53.49 18.78 22.04
CA ILE A 862 54.50 17.71 21.97
C ILE A 862 54.87 17.41 20.51
N PHE A 863 53.88 17.24 19.64
CA PHE A 863 54.10 16.82 18.25
C PHE A 863 54.39 18.00 17.29
N GLY A 864 54.26 19.25 17.74
CA GLY A 864 54.50 20.43 16.91
C GLY A 864 53.51 20.56 15.75
N GLU A 865 52.38 19.85 15.80
CA GLU A 865 51.35 19.91 14.78
C GLU A 865 50.58 21.23 14.90
N LYS A 866 50.52 21.99 13.80
CA LYS A 866 49.65 23.17 13.74
C LYS A 866 48.19 22.72 13.86
N ALA A 867 47.38 23.48 14.58
CA ALA A 867 45.92 23.29 14.57
C ALA A 867 45.45 23.41 13.12
N ARG A 868 44.96 22.32 12.54
CA ARG A 868 44.47 22.29 11.16
C ARG A 868 43.06 22.89 11.13
N GLU A 869 42.80 23.73 10.15
CA GLU A 869 41.52 24.46 10.00
C GLU A 869 40.38 23.60 9.42
N VAL A 870 40.65 22.34 9.08
CA VAL A 870 39.70 21.43 8.44
C VAL A 870 39.63 20.08 9.15
N ARG A 871 38.48 19.43 9.10
CA ARG A 871 38.21 18.09 9.65
C ARG A 871 37.90 17.10 8.52
N ASP A 872 38.37 15.85 8.66
CA ASP A 872 37.98 14.72 7.79
C ASP A 872 36.49 14.38 7.98
N THR A 873 35.72 14.51 6.89
CA THR A 873 34.32 14.09 6.75
C THR A 873 34.12 13.19 5.53
N SER A 874 35.19 12.49 5.15
CA SER A 874 35.24 11.61 3.98
C SER A 874 34.19 10.51 4.03
N LEU A 875 33.69 10.14 2.86
CA LEU A 875 32.83 8.98 2.69
C LEU A 875 33.69 7.72 2.79
N LYS A 876 33.34 6.84 3.72
CA LYS A 876 34.01 5.55 3.94
C LYS A 876 33.05 4.41 3.67
N VAL A 877 33.58 3.27 3.24
CA VAL A 877 32.78 2.04 3.06
C VAL A 877 32.19 1.63 4.42
N PRO A 878 30.87 1.46 4.53
CA PRO A 878 30.26 1.01 5.78
C PRO A 878 30.55 -0.46 6.07
N HIS A 879 30.26 -0.91 7.29
CA HIS A 879 30.43 -2.30 7.67
C HIS A 879 29.59 -3.26 6.82
N GLY A 880 30.22 -4.26 6.21
CA GLY A 880 29.62 -5.20 5.26
C GLY A 880 29.41 -4.63 3.84
N GLY A 881 29.91 -3.43 3.57
CA GLY A 881 29.77 -2.74 2.28
C GLY A 881 30.89 -3.04 1.27
N GLY A 882 31.95 -3.74 1.67
CA GLY A 882 33.10 -4.04 0.80
C GLY A 882 32.74 -4.75 -0.51
N GLY A 883 33.48 -4.45 -1.59
CA GLY A 883 33.22 -4.96 -2.93
C GLY A 883 34.10 -4.30 -3.99
N VAL A 884 33.69 -4.37 -5.25
CA VAL A 884 34.41 -3.74 -6.37
C VAL A 884 33.68 -2.45 -6.78
N VAL A 885 34.41 -1.36 -6.99
CA VAL A 885 33.83 -0.12 -7.52
C VAL A 885 33.46 -0.31 -8.98
N GLN A 886 32.16 -0.28 -9.29
CA GLN A 886 31.62 -0.48 -10.64
C GLN A 886 31.63 0.82 -11.45
N ASP A 887 31.13 1.91 -10.86
CA ASP A 887 30.91 3.18 -11.54
C ASP A 887 31.00 4.33 -10.53
N VAL A 888 31.37 5.51 -11.02
CA VAL A 888 31.45 6.75 -10.22
C VAL A 888 30.84 7.88 -11.03
N GLN A 889 29.81 8.51 -10.48
CA GLN A 889 29.08 9.61 -11.11
C GLN A 889 29.33 10.90 -10.32
N VAL A 890 29.74 11.94 -11.03
CA VAL A 890 30.05 13.25 -10.44
C VAL A 890 29.09 14.27 -11.06
N PHE A 891 28.32 14.93 -10.21
CA PHE A 891 27.39 15.99 -10.59
C PHE A 891 27.90 17.31 -10.03
N THR A 892 27.91 18.35 -10.87
CA THR A 892 28.42 19.67 -10.48
C THR A 892 27.45 20.75 -10.88
N ARG A 893 27.25 21.73 -9.98
CA ARG A 893 26.38 22.87 -10.30
C ARG A 893 26.92 23.68 -11.49
N GLU A 894 28.24 23.72 -11.66
CA GLU A 894 28.90 24.42 -12.78
C GLU A 894 28.59 23.78 -14.13
N ALA A 895 28.40 22.45 -14.19
CA ALA A 895 28.01 21.74 -15.41
C ALA A 895 26.52 21.89 -15.76
N GLY A 896 25.73 22.56 -14.91
CA GLY A 896 24.30 22.76 -15.10
C GLY A 896 23.42 21.64 -14.53
N ASP A 897 23.97 20.74 -13.71
CA ASP A 897 23.20 19.70 -13.03
C ASP A 897 22.27 20.28 -11.96
N GLU A 898 21.06 19.72 -11.84
CA GLU A 898 20.08 20.12 -10.83
C GLU A 898 20.44 19.56 -9.44
N LEU A 899 21.25 20.31 -8.68
CA LEU A 899 21.62 19.96 -7.30
C LEU A 899 20.79 20.70 -6.25
N ALA A 900 20.63 20.08 -5.07
CA ALA A 900 19.94 20.69 -3.94
C ALA A 900 20.57 22.05 -3.56
N PRO A 901 19.77 23.04 -3.09
CA PRO A 901 20.29 24.36 -2.72
C PRO A 901 21.45 24.26 -1.71
N GLY A 902 22.57 24.91 -2.00
CA GLY A 902 23.77 24.89 -1.17
C GLY A 902 24.70 23.69 -1.37
N VAL A 903 24.35 22.71 -2.22
CA VAL A 903 25.27 21.65 -2.69
C VAL A 903 26.00 22.12 -3.95
N ASN A 904 27.32 22.03 -3.97
CA ASN A 904 28.15 22.44 -5.12
C ASN A 904 28.50 21.25 -6.01
N THR A 905 28.91 20.14 -5.39
CA THR A 905 29.31 18.90 -6.04
C THR A 905 28.70 17.71 -5.29
N LEU A 906 28.17 16.75 -6.03
CA LEU A 906 27.68 15.46 -5.53
C LEU A 906 28.46 14.36 -6.23
N VAL A 907 29.07 13.45 -5.46
CA VAL A 907 29.76 12.27 -5.97
C VAL A 907 29.02 11.03 -5.49
N ARG A 908 28.62 10.19 -6.44
CA ARG A 908 27.95 8.91 -6.22
C ARG A 908 28.86 7.77 -6.65
N VAL A 909 29.13 6.85 -5.74
CA VAL A 909 29.99 5.68 -5.98
C VAL A 909 29.13 4.41 -5.92
N TYR A 910 29.19 3.60 -6.98
CA TYR A 910 28.52 2.30 -7.03
C TYR A 910 29.49 1.19 -6.70
N ILE A 911 29.18 0.40 -5.67
CA ILE A 911 29.93 -0.78 -5.26
C ILE A 911 29.12 -2.02 -5.61
N VAL A 912 29.77 -2.96 -6.31
CA VAL A 912 29.18 -4.24 -6.67
C VAL A 912 29.76 -5.37 -5.83
N GLN A 913 28.88 -6.24 -5.34
CA GLN A 913 29.21 -7.42 -4.55
C GLN A 913 28.66 -8.68 -5.22
N LYS A 914 29.51 -9.69 -5.39
CA LYS A 914 29.10 -11.03 -5.83
C LYS A 914 28.87 -11.91 -4.61
N ARG A 915 27.61 -12.22 -4.31
CA ARG A 915 27.23 -13.00 -3.12
C ARG A 915 26.87 -14.44 -3.49
N LYS A 916 27.71 -15.38 -3.06
CA LYS A 916 27.45 -16.82 -3.18
C LYS A 916 26.38 -17.26 -2.18
N ILE A 917 25.94 -18.51 -2.26
CA ILE A 917 25.09 -19.12 -1.23
C ILE A 917 25.96 -19.57 -0.05
N GLN A 918 25.51 -19.31 1.17
CA GLN A 918 26.25 -19.66 2.39
C GLN A 918 25.33 -20.11 3.53
N VAL A 919 25.94 -20.59 4.61
CA VAL A 919 25.22 -21.00 5.83
C VAL A 919 24.52 -19.77 6.43
N GLY A 920 23.24 -19.93 6.77
CA GLY A 920 22.38 -18.86 7.26
C GLY A 920 21.50 -18.20 6.19
N ASP A 921 21.78 -18.40 4.90
CA ASP A 921 20.91 -17.90 3.83
C ASP A 921 19.58 -18.66 3.80
N LYS A 922 18.52 -17.95 3.44
CA LYS A 922 17.17 -18.53 3.33
C LYS A 922 16.85 -18.96 1.91
N MET A 923 16.35 -20.17 1.77
CA MET A 923 15.89 -20.75 0.51
C MET A 923 14.44 -21.24 0.62
N SER A 924 13.77 -21.44 -0.50
CA SER A 924 12.39 -21.96 -0.54
C SER A 924 12.10 -22.61 -1.88
N GLY A 925 11.21 -23.60 -1.91
CA GLY A 925 10.51 -23.99 -3.14
C GLY A 925 9.25 -23.16 -3.36
N ARG A 926 8.48 -23.51 -4.39
CA ARG A 926 7.21 -22.85 -4.75
C ARG A 926 6.03 -23.23 -3.85
N HIS A 927 6.17 -24.29 -3.04
CA HIS A 927 5.11 -24.90 -2.22
C HIS A 927 5.16 -24.46 -0.74
N GLY A 928 5.69 -23.26 -0.44
CA GLY A 928 5.80 -22.75 0.93
C GLY A 928 6.78 -23.52 1.84
N ASN A 929 7.66 -24.34 1.26
CA ASN A 929 8.70 -25.11 1.94
C ASN A 929 9.99 -24.28 2.08
N LYS A 930 9.97 -23.31 3.01
CA LYS A 930 11.12 -22.47 3.36
C LYS A 930 12.09 -23.18 4.29
N GLY A 931 13.37 -22.84 4.18
CA GLY A 931 14.40 -23.34 5.08
C GLY A 931 15.67 -22.49 5.06
N THR A 932 16.42 -22.55 6.16
CA THR A 932 17.72 -21.88 6.29
C THR A 932 18.84 -22.88 6.03
N VAL A 933 19.86 -22.49 5.27
CA VAL A 933 21.02 -23.35 5.02
C VAL A 933 21.77 -23.56 6.33
N ALA A 934 21.86 -24.80 6.79
CA ALA A 934 22.57 -25.15 8.03
C ALA A 934 23.97 -25.71 7.78
N LEU A 935 24.16 -26.41 6.66
CA LEU A 935 25.45 -27.00 6.28
C LEU A 935 25.62 -26.96 4.76
N VAL A 936 26.82 -26.57 4.33
CA VAL A 936 27.34 -26.83 2.98
C VAL A 936 28.32 -27.98 3.09
N ALA A 937 27.90 -29.18 2.69
CA ALA A 937 28.70 -30.39 2.80
C ALA A 937 29.60 -30.57 1.56
N PRO A 938 30.82 -31.10 1.73
CA PRO A 938 31.66 -31.52 0.61
C PRO A 938 30.91 -32.49 -0.32
N VAL A 939 31.26 -32.48 -1.61
CA VAL A 939 30.53 -33.25 -2.63
C VAL A 939 30.64 -34.75 -2.38
N GLU A 940 31.79 -35.21 -1.89
CA GLU A 940 32.07 -36.59 -1.52
C GLU A 940 31.26 -37.09 -0.31
N ASP A 941 30.84 -36.18 0.57
CA ASP A 941 30.06 -36.49 1.76
C ASP A 941 28.56 -36.61 1.45
N MET A 942 28.11 -36.07 0.32
CA MET A 942 26.70 -36.08 -0.05
C MET A 942 26.22 -37.49 -0.39
N PRO A 943 24.97 -37.84 -0.03
CA PRO A 943 24.31 -39.02 -0.60
C PRO A 943 24.39 -39.00 -2.13
N TYR A 944 24.69 -40.14 -2.73
CA TYR A 944 24.81 -40.25 -4.18
C TYR A 944 23.94 -41.38 -4.75
N LEU A 945 23.54 -41.19 -6.00
CA LEU A 945 22.75 -42.12 -6.78
C LEU A 945 23.61 -43.29 -7.30
N PRO A 946 23.01 -44.41 -7.74
CA PRO A 946 23.77 -45.58 -8.22
C PRO A 946 24.67 -45.31 -9.43
N ASP A 947 24.42 -44.22 -10.17
CA ASP A 947 25.23 -43.75 -11.30
C ASP A 947 26.44 -42.87 -10.86
N GLY A 948 26.60 -42.64 -9.55
CA GLY A 948 27.64 -41.79 -8.97
C GLY A 948 27.26 -40.32 -8.88
N THR A 949 26.06 -39.92 -9.31
CA THR A 949 25.62 -38.52 -9.24
C THR A 949 25.29 -38.14 -7.78
N PRO A 950 25.97 -37.16 -7.18
CA PRO A 950 25.63 -36.70 -5.83
C PRO A 950 24.32 -35.90 -5.84
N VAL A 951 23.59 -35.97 -4.72
CA VAL A 951 22.42 -35.12 -4.48
C VAL A 951 22.90 -33.68 -4.22
N ASP A 952 22.11 -32.69 -4.66
CA ASP A 952 22.44 -31.28 -4.47
C ASP A 952 21.88 -30.73 -3.14
N ILE A 953 20.66 -31.13 -2.76
CA ILE A 953 19.97 -30.66 -1.56
C ILE A 953 19.30 -31.83 -0.82
N CYS A 954 19.47 -31.91 0.49
CA CYS A 954 18.73 -32.84 1.35
C CYS A 954 17.66 -32.09 2.15
N LEU A 955 16.39 -32.47 1.97
CA LEU A 955 15.24 -31.91 2.68
C LEU A 955 14.65 -32.92 3.67
N ASN A 956 14.06 -32.40 4.74
CA ASN A 956 13.45 -33.22 5.78
C ASN A 956 12.08 -33.76 5.33
N PRO A 957 11.85 -35.09 5.33
CA PRO A 957 10.55 -35.66 4.99
C PRO A 957 9.44 -35.34 6.01
N MET A 958 9.78 -35.09 7.28
CA MET A 958 8.78 -34.89 8.34
C MET A 958 7.92 -33.63 8.14
N GLY A 959 8.46 -32.62 7.45
CA GLY A 959 7.76 -31.37 7.19
C GLY A 959 6.64 -31.49 6.14
N VAL A 960 6.63 -32.55 5.31
CA VAL A 960 5.68 -32.65 4.19
C VAL A 960 4.26 -33.01 4.66
N PRO A 961 4.03 -34.12 5.41
CA PRO A 961 2.67 -34.50 5.82
C PRO A 961 2.05 -33.52 6.81
N SER A 962 2.87 -32.93 7.70
CA SER A 962 2.38 -31.95 8.68
C SER A 962 1.86 -30.66 8.05
N ARG A 963 2.28 -30.36 6.83
CA ARG A 963 1.98 -29.09 6.13
C ARG A 963 1.06 -29.25 4.94
N MET A 964 0.74 -30.50 4.57
CA MET A 964 -0.15 -30.83 3.46
C MET A 964 0.23 -30.10 2.16
N ASN A 965 1.53 -30.03 1.85
CA ASN A 965 2.05 -29.49 0.60
C ASN A 965 2.66 -30.60 -0.26
N ILE A 966 1.80 -31.51 -0.68
CA ILE A 966 2.16 -32.73 -1.43
C ILE A 966 2.60 -32.39 -2.85
N GLY A 967 2.19 -31.22 -3.37
CA GLY A 967 2.60 -30.73 -4.69
C GLY A 967 4.11 -30.76 -4.90
N GLN A 968 4.91 -30.54 -3.84
CA GLN A 968 6.37 -30.59 -3.92
C GLN A 968 6.93 -31.98 -4.26
N LEU A 969 6.25 -33.07 -3.84
CA LEU A 969 6.65 -34.44 -4.16
C LEU A 969 6.25 -34.80 -5.60
N LEU A 970 5.08 -34.35 -6.04
CA LEU A 970 4.65 -34.51 -7.43
C LEU A 970 5.59 -33.75 -8.38
N GLU A 971 5.97 -32.53 -8.01
CA GLU A 971 6.98 -31.75 -8.74
C GLU A 971 8.32 -32.48 -8.79
N LEU A 972 8.78 -33.03 -7.66
CA LEU A 972 10.04 -33.79 -7.56
C LEU A 972 10.08 -34.97 -8.55
N HIS A 973 9.02 -35.78 -8.57
CA HIS A 973 8.93 -36.97 -9.41
C HIS A 973 8.81 -36.61 -10.90
N LEU A 974 7.92 -35.68 -11.23
CA LEU A 974 7.74 -35.20 -12.59
C LEU A 974 9.00 -34.52 -13.12
N GLY A 975 9.70 -33.74 -12.29
CA GLY A 975 10.94 -33.07 -12.64
C GLY A 975 12.08 -34.06 -12.91
N ARG A 976 12.19 -35.15 -12.14
CA ARG A 976 13.16 -36.22 -12.41
C ARG A 976 12.90 -36.89 -13.76
N ALA A 977 11.64 -37.21 -14.03
CA ALA A 977 11.26 -37.85 -15.28
C ALA A 977 11.44 -36.90 -16.48
N ALA A 978 11.11 -35.62 -16.33
CA ALA A 978 11.34 -34.58 -17.33
C ALA A 978 12.83 -34.43 -17.66
N ARG A 979 13.70 -34.41 -16.63
CA ARG A 979 15.17 -34.37 -16.80
C ARG A 979 15.70 -35.60 -17.54
N ALA A 980 15.25 -36.80 -17.16
CA ALA A 980 15.66 -38.05 -17.80
C ALA A 980 15.24 -38.13 -19.28
N LEU A 981 14.06 -37.59 -19.62
CA LEU A 981 13.55 -37.53 -20.99
C LEU A 981 14.09 -36.34 -21.81
N GLY A 982 14.75 -35.37 -21.18
CA GLY A 982 15.22 -34.14 -21.83
C GLY A 982 14.10 -33.23 -22.31
N ILE A 983 12.96 -33.21 -21.61
CA ILE A 983 11.78 -32.40 -21.96
C ILE A 983 11.48 -31.36 -20.88
N HIS A 984 10.78 -30.29 -21.26
CA HIS A 984 10.13 -29.37 -20.34
C HIS A 984 8.63 -29.64 -20.29
N VAL A 985 8.04 -29.54 -19.11
CA VAL A 985 6.63 -29.82 -18.86
C VAL A 985 5.91 -28.55 -18.42
N ALA A 986 4.64 -28.43 -18.79
CA ALA A 986 3.70 -27.44 -18.26
C ALA A 986 2.50 -28.18 -17.65
N THR A 987 2.25 -27.92 -16.36
CA THR A 987 1.07 -28.39 -15.62
C THR A 987 0.29 -27.18 -15.14
N PRO A 988 -0.73 -26.72 -15.90
CA PRO A 988 -1.55 -25.57 -15.50
C PRO A 988 -2.27 -25.83 -14.18
N VAL A 989 -2.51 -24.75 -13.45
CA VAL A 989 -3.22 -24.80 -12.16
C VAL A 989 -4.67 -25.26 -12.36
N PHE A 990 -5.11 -26.26 -11.59
CA PHE A 990 -6.44 -26.89 -11.64
C PHE A 990 -6.83 -27.59 -12.97
N ASP A 991 -5.93 -27.69 -13.95
CA ASP A 991 -6.10 -28.45 -15.22
C ASP A 991 -4.75 -29.09 -15.62
N GLY A 992 -4.07 -29.66 -14.64
CA GLY A 992 -2.70 -30.12 -14.72
C GLY A 992 -2.55 -31.60 -15.04
N ALA A 993 -1.34 -32.12 -14.80
CA ALA A 993 -1.08 -33.54 -14.83
C ALA A 993 -1.75 -34.24 -13.64
N ASP A 994 -2.56 -35.26 -13.91
CA ASP A 994 -3.10 -36.13 -12.87
C ASP A 994 -2.03 -37.13 -12.38
N GLU A 995 -2.35 -37.84 -11.30
CA GLU A 995 -1.47 -38.88 -10.74
C GLU A 995 -1.07 -39.94 -11.78
N ASP A 996 -2.03 -40.41 -12.60
CA ASP A 996 -1.76 -41.40 -13.65
C ASP A 996 -0.79 -40.87 -14.72
N ASP A 997 -0.92 -39.59 -15.10
CA ASP A 997 -0.03 -38.95 -16.08
C ASP A 997 1.40 -38.84 -15.52
N VAL A 998 1.55 -38.48 -14.24
CA VAL A 998 2.84 -38.43 -13.56
C VAL A 998 3.49 -39.82 -13.56
N TRP A 999 2.78 -40.86 -13.11
CA TRP A 999 3.33 -42.21 -13.04
C TRP A 999 3.62 -42.81 -14.42
N ASP A 1000 2.83 -42.49 -15.44
CA ASP A 1000 3.09 -42.91 -16.81
C ASP A 1000 4.37 -42.30 -17.39
N ILE A 1001 4.64 -41.03 -17.08
CA ILE A 1001 5.88 -40.35 -17.49
C ILE A 1001 7.07 -40.92 -16.72
N VAL A 1002 6.92 -41.18 -15.42
CA VAL A 1002 7.95 -41.82 -14.58
C VAL A 1002 8.32 -43.19 -15.15
N LYS A 1003 7.33 -44.03 -15.47
CA LYS A 1003 7.56 -45.34 -16.12
C LYS A 1003 8.23 -45.20 -17.49
N LYS A 1004 7.79 -44.25 -18.31
CA LYS A 1004 8.38 -44.00 -19.65
C LYS A 1004 9.82 -43.49 -19.56
N ALA A 1005 10.16 -42.76 -18.51
CA ALA A 1005 11.53 -42.33 -18.22
C ALA A 1005 12.44 -43.47 -17.73
N GLY A 1006 11.91 -44.68 -17.54
CA GLY A 1006 12.66 -45.83 -17.02
C GLY A 1006 12.96 -45.74 -15.53
N LEU A 1007 12.19 -44.94 -14.78
CA LEU A 1007 12.29 -44.82 -13.34
C LEU A 1007 11.37 -45.83 -12.65
N ASP A 1008 11.70 -46.19 -11.41
CA ASP A 1008 10.90 -47.11 -10.62
C ASP A 1008 9.50 -46.54 -10.34
N SER A 1009 8.50 -47.42 -10.30
CA SER A 1009 7.08 -47.05 -10.17
C SER A 1009 6.69 -46.44 -8.83
N ASP A 1010 7.59 -46.41 -7.85
CA ASP A 1010 7.39 -45.76 -6.55
C ASP A 1010 8.11 -44.42 -6.45
N GLY A 1011 8.80 -43.97 -7.51
CA GLY A 1011 9.51 -42.69 -7.56
C GLY A 1011 10.76 -42.63 -6.68
N LYS A 1012 11.14 -43.76 -6.06
CA LYS A 1012 12.28 -43.88 -5.14
C LYS A 1012 13.50 -44.46 -5.83
N THR A 1013 14.63 -44.41 -5.16
CA THR A 1013 15.88 -45.02 -5.61
C THR A 1013 16.72 -45.41 -4.39
N VAL A 1014 17.66 -46.33 -4.58
CA VAL A 1014 18.71 -46.57 -3.59
C VAL A 1014 19.65 -45.37 -3.61
N LEU A 1015 19.94 -44.82 -2.44
CA LEU A 1015 21.04 -43.87 -2.24
C LEU A 1015 22.16 -44.59 -1.49
N TYR A 1016 23.37 -44.11 -1.69
CA TYR A 1016 24.55 -44.54 -0.95
C TYR A 1016 25.05 -43.38 -0.10
N ASP A 1017 25.46 -43.68 1.13
CA ASP A 1017 26.12 -42.71 2.01
C ASP A 1017 27.50 -42.37 1.44
N GLY A 1018 27.75 -41.09 1.15
CA GLY A 1018 29.02 -40.61 0.62
C GLY A 1018 30.22 -40.87 1.53
N ARG A 1019 29.99 -40.94 2.86
CA ARG A 1019 31.06 -41.10 3.86
C ARG A 1019 31.51 -42.55 4.02
N THR A 1020 30.56 -43.48 3.99
CA THR A 1020 30.81 -44.90 4.26
C THR A 1020 30.79 -45.75 3.00
N GLY A 1021 30.08 -45.30 1.95
CA GLY A 1021 29.80 -46.06 0.75
C GLY A 1021 28.69 -47.10 0.91
N GLU A 1022 28.09 -47.22 2.09
CA GLU A 1022 27.01 -48.19 2.34
C GLU A 1022 25.67 -47.65 1.78
N PRO A 1023 24.83 -48.53 1.20
CA PRO A 1023 23.48 -48.13 0.81
C PRO A 1023 22.62 -47.83 2.03
N PHE A 1024 21.73 -46.85 1.93
CA PHE A 1024 20.70 -46.62 2.94
C PHE A 1024 19.81 -47.86 3.09
N HIS A 1025 19.31 -48.11 4.31
CA HIS A 1025 18.42 -49.24 4.60
C HIS A 1025 17.14 -49.21 3.74
N ASP A 1026 16.51 -48.03 3.65
CA ASP A 1026 15.29 -47.83 2.87
C ASP A 1026 15.58 -47.00 1.62
N ARG A 1027 14.78 -47.25 0.57
CA ARG A 1027 14.83 -46.46 -0.67
C ARG A 1027 14.30 -45.06 -0.41
N VAL A 1028 14.97 -44.07 -0.99
CA VAL A 1028 14.72 -42.65 -0.75
C VAL A 1028 14.02 -42.02 -1.95
N SER A 1029 13.10 -41.08 -1.71
CA SER A 1029 12.51 -40.26 -2.77
C SER A 1029 13.52 -39.22 -3.22
N VAL A 1030 13.93 -39.31 -4.48
CA VAL A 1030 14.91 -38.42 -5.10
C VAL A 1030 14.38 -37.96 -6.43
N GLY A 1031 14.55 -36.67 -6.73
CA GLY A 1031 14.20 -36.11 -8.02
C GLY A 1031 14.66 -34.67 -8.20
N VAL A 1032 13.97 -33.93 -9.05
CA VAL A 1032 14.35 -32.55 -9.40
C VAL A 1032 13.19 -31.64 -9.08
N MET A 1033 13.43 -30.64 -8.25
CA MET A 1033 12.43 -29.64 -7.85
C MET A 1033 13.00 -28.25 -8.08
N TYR A 1034 12.17 -27.31 -8.49
CA TYR A 1034 12.58 -25.93 -8.71
C TYR A 1034 12.68 -25.18 -7.38
N TYR A 1035 13.87 -24.64 -7.11
CA TYR A 1035 14.20 -24.10 -5.80
C TYR A 1035 14.85 -22.72 -5.91
N LEU A 1036 14.54 -21.86 -4.93
CA LEU A 1036 14.73 -20.41 -4.99
C LEU A 1036 15.69 -19.94 -3.90
N LYS A 1037 16.55 -18.97 -4.21
CA LYS A 1037 17.30 -18.17 -3.21
C LYS A 1037 16.48 -16.93 -2.88
N LEU A 1038 16.17 -16.70 -1.61
CA LEU A 1038 15.39 -15.54 -1.18
C LEU A 1038 16.31 -14.35 -0.82
N THR A 1039 15.75 -13.14 -0.79
CA THR A 1039 16.46 -11.90 -0.41
C THR A 1039 16.96 -11.89 1.03
N HIS A 1040 16.54 -12.84 1.87
CA HIS A 1040 16.93 -12.94 3.26
C HIS A 1040 18.28 -13.65 3.43
N MET A 1041 19.36 -12.91 3.22
CA MET A 1041 20.73 -13.38 3.40
C MET A 1041 21.26 -13.08 4.79
N VAL A 1042 22.27 -13.86 5.22
CA VAL A 1042 22.92 -13.64 6.52
C VAL A 1042 23.74 -12.35 6.55
N ASP A 1043 24.40 -11.97 5.45
CA ASP A 1043 25.22 -10.74 5.36
C ASP A 1043 24.39 -9.48 5.68
N ASP A 1044 23.13 -9.45 5.26
CA ASP A 1044 22.23 -8.34 5.51
C ASP A 1044 21.74 -8.31 6.96
N LYS A 1045 21.64 -9.47 7.61
CA LYS A 1045 21.04 -9.63 8.95
C LYS A 1045 22.04 -9.66 10.09
N ILE A 1046 23.28 -10.07 9.85
CA ILE A 1046 24.31 -10.07 10.88
C ILE A 1046 24.59 -8.62 11.30
N HIS A 1047 24.57 -8.39 12.61
CA HIS A 1047 24.82 -7.10 13.21
C HIS A 1047 25.36 -7.29 14.62
N ALA A 1048 26.44 -6.58 14.94
CA ALA A 1048 27.05 -6.57 16.25
C ALA A 1048 27.45 -5.15 16.62
N ARG A 1049 27.38 -4.82 17.91
CA ARG A 1049 27.77 -3.53 18.46
C ARG A 1049 28.50 -3.74 19.78
N SER A 1050 29.65 -3.09 19.91
CA SER A 1050 30.32 -2.88 21.19
C SER A 1050 29.97 -1.49 21.74
N ILE A 1051 30.48 -0.44 21.11
CA ILE A 1051 30.20 0.98 21.37
C ILE A 1051 29.72 1.60 20.07
N GLY A 1052 28.86 2.62 20.14
CA GLY A 1052 28.36 3.28 18.95
C GLY A 1052 27.69 4.61 19.28
N PRO A 1053 26.92 5.18 18.36
CA PRO A 1053 26.21 6.41 18.61
C PRO A 1053 25.07 6.23 19.62
N TYR A 1054 24.74 7.34 20.29
CA TYR A 1054 23.71 7.44 21.33
C TYR A 1054 22.70 8.53 20.97
N SER A 1055 21.48 8.39 21.46
CA SER A 1055 20.44 9.40 21.39
C SER A 1055 20.86 10.66 22.16
N LEU A 1056 20.64 11.83 21.58
CA LEU A 1056 20.98 13.10 22.23
C LEU A 1056 20.16 13.34 23.50
N VAL A 1057 18.88 12.93 23.49
CA VAL A 1057 17.95 13.21 24.59
C VAL A 1057 18.07 12.17 25.69
N THR A 1058 17.88 10.89 25.35
CA THR A 1058 17.82 9.81 26.34
C THR A 1058 19.18 9.20 26.68
N GLN A 1059 20.24 9.55 25.93
CA GLN A 1059 21.58 8.95 26.04
C GLN A 1059 21.63 7.43 25.84
N GLN A 1060 20.56 6.83 25.34
CA GLN A 1060 20.50 5.40 25.02
C GLN A 1060 21.16 5.10 23.66
N PRO A 1061 21.69 3.88 23.46
CA PRO A 1061 22.09 3.40 22.14
C PRO A 1061 21.03 3.68 21.07
N LEU A 1062 21.45 4.24 19.92
CA LEU A 1062 20.55 4.35 18.75
C LEU A 1062 20.08 2.95 18.30
N GLY A 1063 18.94 2.89 17.62
CA GLY A 1063 18.38 1.63 17.10
C GLY A 1063 18.75 1.36 15.65
N GLY A 1064 18.88 0.08 15.29
CA GLY A 1064 18.99 -0.36 13.89
C GLY A 1064 20.42 -0.47 13.34
N LYS A 1065 20.62 -1.42 12.41
CA LYS A 1065 21.93 -1.75 11.80
C LYS A 1065 22.56 -0.56 11.08
N ALA A 1066 21.79 0.20 10.32
CA ALA A 1066 22.28 1.32 9.50
C ALA A 1066 22.94 2.43 10.33
N GLN A 1067 22.54 2.60 11.59
CA GLN A 1067 23.10 3.60 12.51
C GLN A 1067 24.15 3.00 13.45
N PHE A 1068 24.58 1.76 13.23
CA PHE A 1068 25.39 1.00 14.18
C PHE A 1068 24.72 0.92 15.58
N GLY A 1069 23.41 0.67 15.57
CA GLY A 1069 22.55 0.71 16.73
C GLY A 1069 22.67 -0.51 17.66
N GLY A 1070 22.18 -0.40 18.90
CA GLY A 1070 22.10 -1.49 19.85
C GLY A 1070 20.87 -2.37 19.66
N GLN A 1071 20.88 -3.55 20.30
CA GLN A 1071 19.69 -4.40 20.41
C GLN A 1071 18.79 -3.88 21.54
N ARG A 1072 17.47 -3.98 21.35
CA ARG A 1072 16.50 -3.58 22.38
C ARG A 1072 16.35 -4.72 23.39
N PHE A 1073 16.73 -4.47 24.63
CA PHE A 1073 16.35 -5.30 25.77
C PHE A 1073 14.99 -4.81 26.29
N GLY A 1074 13.92 -5.55 25.99
CA GLY A 1074 12.55 -5.14 26.22
C GLY A 1074 12.00 -5.56 27.58
N GLU A 1075 10.73 -5.23 27.79
CA GLU A 1075 10.00 -5.51 29.04
C GLU A 1075 9.91 -7.02 29.35
N MET A 1076 9.65 -7.84 28.33
CA MET A 1076 9.56 -9.30 28.52
C MET A 1076 10.91 -9.91 28.90
N GLU A 1077 12.02 -9.38 28.37
CA GLU A 1077 13.36 -9.83 28.74
C GLU A 1077 13.75 -9.40 30.17
N VAL A 1078 13.26 -8.24 30.63
CA VAL A 1078 13.40 -7.81 32.03
C VAL A 1078 12.69 -8.79 32.97
N TRP A 1079 11.43 -9.13 32.69
CA TRP A 1079 10.68 -10.12 33.49
C TRP A 1079 11.39 -11.47 33.56
N ALA A 1080 12.03 -11.89 32.47
CA ALA A 1080 12.79 -13.13 32.46
C ALA A 1080 13.96 -13.07 33.45
N LEU A 1081 14.74 -11.97 33.47
CA LEU A 1081 15.85 -11.82 34.43
C LEU A 1081 15.38 -11.67 35.87
N GLU A 1082 14.25 -10.99 36.10
CA GLU A 1082 13.62 -10.91 37.42
C GLU A 1082 13.18 -12.30 37.91
N ALA A 1083 12.58 -13.12 37.04
CA ALA A 1083 12.19 -14.49 37.36
C ALA A 1083 13.39 -15.40 37.68
N TYR A 1084 14.53 -15.20 37.00
CA TYR A 1084 15.79 -15.87 37.35
C TYR A 1084 16.42 -15.34 38.65
N GLY A 1085 16.01 -14.17 39.14
CA GLY A 1085 16.65 -13.48 40.26
C GLY A 1085 18.01 -12.86 39.89
N ALA A 1086 18.26 -12.61 38.60
CA ALA A 1086 19.54 -12.11 38.07
C ALA A 1086 19.66 -10.58 38.21
N ALA A 1087 19.54 -10.07 39.45
CA ALA A 1087 19.45 -8.64 39.74
C ALA A 1087 20.67 -7.82 39.25
N TYR A 1088 21.89 -8.34 39.41
CA TYR A 1088 23.11 -7.65 38.96
C TYR A 1088 23.19 -7.53 37.44
N THR A 1089 22.83 -8.60 36.71
CA THR A 1089 22.81 -8.59 35.24
C THR A 1089 21.77 -7.61 34.72
N LEU A 1090 20.58 -7.58 35.36
CA LEU A 1090 19.54 -6.62 35.02
C LEU A 1090 20.01 -5.18 35.28
N GLN A 1091 20.60 -4.92 36.44
CA GLN A 1091 21.13 -3.60 36.79
C GLN A 1091 22.20 -3.15 35.79
N GLU A 1092 23.13 -4.02 35.40
CA GLU A 1092 24.19 -3.73 34.41
C GLU A 1092 23.61 -3.36 33.04
N ILE A 1093 22.59 -4.10 32.57
CA ILE A 1093 21.95 -3.87 31.27
C ILE A 1093 21.21 -2.53 31.26
N LEU A 1094 20.50 -2.19 32.33
CA LEU A 1094 19.71 -0.96 32.44
C LEU A 1094 20.54 0.30 32.70
N THR A 1095 21.84 0.18 33.00
CA THR A 1095 22.71 1.30 33.37
C THR A 1095 23.90 1.42 32.40
N TYR A 1096 25.01 0.75 32.68
CA TYR A 1096 26.28 0.87 31.94
C TYR A 1096 26.19 0.57 30.45
N LYS A 1097 25.32 -0.37 30.07
CA LYS A 1097 25.11 -0.77 28.68
C LYS A 1097 24.08 0.11 27.96
N SER A 1098 23.47 1.05 28.67
CA SER A 1098 22.39 1.92 28.20
C SER A 1098 22.79 3.39 28.35
N ASP A 1099 22.29 4.07 29.38
CA ASP A 1099 22.19 5.52 29.50
C ASP A 1099 22.88 6.07 30.76
N ASP A 1100 23.68 5.26 31.45
CA ASP A 1100 24.64 5.78 32.44
C ASP A 1100 25.84 6.39 31.73
N VAL A 1101 25.83 7.71 31.57
CA VAL A 1101 26.82 8.47 30.80
C VAL A 1101 28.24 8.35 31.36
N VAL A 1102 28.37 8.40 32.69
CA VAL A 1102 29.66 8.35 33.37
C VAL A 1102 30.09 6.89 33.55
N GLY A 1103 29.15 6.05 33.97
CA GLY A 1103 29.40 4.64 34.23
C GLY A 1103 29.85 3.87 33.00
N ARG A 1104 29.30 4.16 31.81
CA ARG A 1104 29.74 3.48 30.57
C ARG A 1104 31.21 3.74 30.21
N VAL A 1105 31.71 4.95 30.42
CA VAL A 1105 33.10 5.32 30.13
C VAL A 1105 34.03 4.65 31.13
N LYS A 1106 33.70 4.74 32.43
CA LYS A 1106 34.48 4.09 33.49
C LYS A 1106 34.48 2.57 33.35
N ALA A 1107 33.34 1.98 32.97
CA ALA A 1107 33.25 0.54 32.72
C ALA A 1107 34.12 0.12 31.53
N TYR A 1108 34.12 0.89 30.44
CA TYR A 1108 35.01 0.62 29.31
C TYR A 1108 36.49 0.73 29.68
N GLU A 1109 36.87 1.80 30.40
CA GLU A 1109 38.23 2.00 30.87
C GLU A 1109 38.69 0.86 31.81
N ALA A 1110 37.84 0.47 32.76
CA ALA A 1110 38.13 -0.65 33.66
C ALA A 1110 38.32 -1.95 32.89
N ILE A 1111 37.50 -2.24 31.87
CA ILE A 1111 37.67 -3.42 31.02
C ILE A 1111 39.01 -3.38 30.27
N VAL A 1112 39.37 -2.23 29.69
CA VAL A 1112 40.64 -2.06 28.94
C VAL A 1112 41.86 -2.21 29.86
N LYS A 1113 41.78 -1.69 31.09
CA LYS A 1113 42.85 -1.82 32.10
C LYS A 1113 42.88 -3.18 32.81
N GLY A 1114 41.84 -4.00 32.67
CA GLY A 1114 41.68 -5.25 33.42
C GLY A 1114 41.33 -5.02 34.91
N GLU A 1115 40.75 -3.87 35.23
CA GLU A 1115 40.30 -3.49 36.57
C GLU A 1115 38.85 -3.95 36.84
N ARG A 1116 38.40 -3.80 38.08
CA ARG A 1116 37.04 -4.16 38.46
C ARG A 1116 36.06 -3.08 37.98
N ILE A 1117 34.96 -3.51 37.35
CA ILE A 1117 33.88 -2.61 36.93
C ILE A 1117 33.34 -1.85 38.16
N PRO A 1118 33.14 -0.52 38.06
CA PRO A 1118 32.65 0.31 39.17
C PRO A 1118 31.22 -0.04 39.60
N LYS A 1119 30.59 0.78 40.47
CA LYS A 1119 29.15 0.68 40.81
C LYS A 1119 28.28 1.57 39.89
N PRO A 1120 27.09 1.10 39.47
CA PRO A 1120 26.26 1.84 38.52
C PRO A 1120 25.74 3.15 39.10
N GLY A 1121 25.70 4.17 38.26
CA GLY A 1121 25.08 5.45 38.56
C GLY A 1121 23.57 5.46 38.28
N VAL A 1122 23.00 6.66 38.27
CA VAL A 1122 21.58 6.88 37.95
C VAL A 1122 21.39 6.99 36.43
N PRO A 1123 20.44 6.26 35.82
CA PRO A 1123 20.15 6.39 34.39
C PRO A 1123 19.74 7.80 33.98
N GLU A 1124 20.22 8.27 32.84
CA GLU A 1124 19.86 9.60 32.33
C GLU A 1124 18.36 9.71 31.97
N SER A 1125 17.74 8.62 31.49
CA SER A 1125 16.30 8.60 31.21
C SER A 1125 15.45 8.92 32.45
N PHE A 1126 15.89 8.52 33.65
CA PHE A 1126 15.21 8.86 34.90
C PHE A 1126 15.34 10.35 35.22
N ARG A 1127 16.51 10.95 34.97
CA ARG A 1127 16.73 12.40 35.13
C ARG A 1127 15.84 13.21 34.18
N VAL A 1128 15.73 12.77 32.94
CA VAL A 1128 14.84 13.38 31.94
C VAL A 1128 13.38 13.30 32.41
N LEU A 1129 12.92 12.15 32.90
CA LEU A 1129 11.56 11.99 33.44
C LEU A 1129 11.27 12.98 34.58
N VAL A 1130 12.19 13.13 35.53
CA VAL A 1130 12.03 14.08 36.64
C VAL A 1130 11.90 15.52 36.10
N LYS A 1131 12.69 15.89 35.10
CA LYS A 1131 12.62 17.22 34.47
C LYS A 1131 11.33 17.43 33.67
N GLU A 1132 10.83 16.41 32.98
CA GLU A 1132 9.54 16.47 32.28
C GLU A 1132 8.38 16.66 33.27
N LEU A 1133 8.37 15.93 34.38
CA LEU A 1133 7.36 16.08 35.43
C LEU A 1133 7.45 17.46 36.13
N GLN A 1134 8.66 17.95 36.39
CA GLN A 1134 8.88 19.32 36.88
C GLN A 1134 8.35 20.38 35.89
N SER A 1135 8.54 20.16 34.57
CA SER A 1135 8.03 21.07 33.53
C SER A 1135 6.50 21.12 33.45
N LEU A 1136 5.82 20.06 33.91
CA LEU A 1136 4.36 20.02 34.06
C LEU A 1136 3.86 20.74 35.33
N GLY A 1137 4.76 21.32 36.12
CA GLY A 1137 4.44 22.02 37.37
C GLY A 1137 4.34 21.09 38.59
N LEU A 1138 4.89 19.87 38.51
CA LEU A 1138 4.97 18.95 39.64
C LEU A 1138 6.31 19.11 40.37
N ASP A 1139 6.29 19.51 41.64
CA ASP A 1139 7.49 19.64 42.47
C ASP A 1139 7.99 18.25 42.94
N LEU A 1140 8.85 17.62 42.14
CA LEU A 1140 9.51 16.37 42.47
C LEU A 1140 10.84 16.62 43.17
N ARG A 1141 10.96 16.06 44.38
CA ARG A 1141 12.18 16.07 45.18
C ARG A 1141 12.59 14.63 45.49
N VAL A 1142 13.87 14.33 45.29
CA VAL A 1142 14.46 13.05 45.69
C VAL A 1142 15.01 13.24 47.09
N LEU A 1143 14.52 12.45 48.04
CA LEU A 1143 14.93 12.54 49.43
C LEU A 1143 15.77 11.32 49.80
N ASP A 1144 16.82 11.54 50.59
CA ASP A 1144 17.55 10.46 51.25
C ASP A 1144 16.77 9.90 52.47
N ALA A 1145 17.38 8.95 53.17
CA ALA A 1145 16.80 8.36 54.38
C ALA A 1145 16.62 9.36 55.54
N ASP A 1146 17.33 10.50 55.52
CA ASP A 1146 17.27 11.57 56.52
C ASP A 1146 16.34 12.72 56.09
N HIS A 1147 15.52 12.51 55.04
CA HIS A 1147 14.61 13.50 54.45
C HIS A 1147 15.29 14.77 53.91
N LYS A 1148 16.56 14.69 53.54
CA LYS A 1148 17.27 15.78 52.87
C LYS A 1148 17.13 15.64 51.37
N GLU A 1149 16.98 16.78 50.70
CA GLU A 1149 16.91 16.83 49.25
C GLU A 1149 18.29 16.52 48.64
N VAL A 1150 18.31 15.51 47.76
CA VAL A 1150 19.49 15.09 47.03
C VAL A 1150 19.37 15.63 45.61
N GLU A 1151 20.34 16.44 45.18
CA GLU A 1151 20.42 16.82 43.78
C GLU A 1151 20.84 15.60 42.95
N LEU A 1152 20.03 15.26 41.94
CA LEU A 1152 20.27 14.11 41.05
C LEU A 1152 21.62 14.17 40.31
N ARG A 1153 22.27 15.33 40.25
CA ARG A 1153 23.61 15.53 39.67
C ARG A 1153 24.73 15.06 40.60
N ASP A 1154 24.53 15.17 41.90
CA ASP A 1154 25.54 14.84 42.92
C ASP A 1154 25.58 13.33 43.21
N MET A 1155 24.59 12.56 42.72
CA MET A 1155 24.53 11.11 42.89
C MET A 1155 25.58 10.31 42.10
N ASP A 1156 26.31 10.94 41.17
CA ASP A 1156 27.38 10.29 40.39
C ASP A 1156 28.78 10.43 41.03
N GLU A 1157 28.90 11.16 42.15
CA GLU A 1157 30.18 11.63 42.73
C GLU A 1157 30.86 10.65 43.72
N ASP A 1158 30.36 9.44 43.91
CA ASP A 1158 30.92 8.46 44.87
C ASP A 1158 32.32 7.86 44.50
N SER A 1159 33.04 8.46 43.55
CA SER A 1159 34.45 8.14 43.25
C SER A 1159 35.33 9.40 43.33
N ASN A 1160 36.08 9.50 44.42
CA ASN A 1160 36.98 10.56 44.89
C ASN A 1160 38.12 11.05 43.94
N GLU A 1161 38.01 10.95 42.61
CA GLU A 1161 39.18 11.21 41.72
C GLU A 1161 39.05 12.28 40.64
N HIS A 1162 37.93 13.00 40.47
CA HIS A 1162 37.90 14.14 39.53
C HIS A 1162 37.21 15.38 40.10
N VAL A 1163 38.04 16.38 40.41
CA VAL A 1163 37.62 17.75 40.75
C VAL A 1163 37.15 18.43 39.46
N ASN A 1164 35.84 18.69 39.35
CA ASN A 1164 35.23 19.40 38.22
C ASN A 1164 35.58 20.90 38.28
N ILE A 1165 35.73 21.58 37.14
CA ILE A 1165 36.08 23.03 37.09
C ILE A 1165 35.08 23.88 37.88
N ASP A 1166 33.82 23.45 37.93
CA ASP A 1166 32.76 24.11 38.70
C ASP A 1166 32.91 23.92 40.23
N THR A 1167 33.51 22.81 40.69
CA THR A 1167 33.84 22.62 42.12
C THR A 1167 35.00 23.52 42.55
N LEU A 1168 35.97 23.76 41.68
CA LEU A 1168 37.01 24.77 41.89
C LEU A 1168 36.43 26.19 41.88
N SER A 1169 35.45 26.47 41.02
CA SER A 1169 34.72 27.75 41.00
C SER A 1169 33.91 27.97 42.27
N ARG A 1170 33.18 26.95 42.75
CA ARG A 1170 32.44 27.01 44.02
C ARG A 1170 33.37 27.11 45.24
N LEU A 1171 34.51 26.42 45.23
CA LEU A 1171 35.54 26.55 46.26
C LEU A 1171 36.19 27.93 46.23
N ALA A 1172 36.40 28.50 45.04
CA ALA A 1172 36.89 29.86 44.88
C ALA A 1172 35.87 30.89 45.37
N GLU A 1173 34.59 30.78 45.00
CA GLU A 1173 33.51 31.63 45.50
C GLU A 1173 33.30 31.48 47.02
N ALA A 1174 33.43 30.26 47.55
CA ALA A 1174 33.37 30.01 48.99
C ALA A 1174 34.58 30.61 49.72
N GLN A 1175 35.78 30.55 49.14
CA GLN A 1175 36.97 31.22 49.66
C GLN A 1175 36.86 32.74 49.55
N GLU A 1176 36.26 33.28 48.49
CA GLU A 1176 36.02 34.71 48.31
C GLU A 1176 35.00 35.22 49.33
N LYS A 1177 33.89 34.50 49.53
CA LYS A 1177 32.92 34.81 50.59
C LYS A 1177 33.53 34.71 51.98
N LYS A 1178 34.44 33.75 52.21
CA LYS A 1178 35.11 33.59 53.49
C LYS A 1178 36.14 34.70 53.73
N LYS A 1179 36.86 35.14 52.69
CA LYS A 1179 37.72 36.33 52.74
C LYS A 1179 36.92 37.61 52.98
N LEU A 1180 35.80 37.80 52.28
CA LEU A 1180 34.92 38.95 52.49
C LEU A 1180 34.34 38.96 53.91
N ALA A 1181 33.98 37.80 54.46
CA ALA A 1181 33.53 37.68 55.84
C ALA A 1181 34.66 37.90 56.87
N GLU A 1182 35.89 37.50 56.57
CA GLU A 1182 37.08 37.77 57.40
C GLU A 1182 37.48 39.26 57.33
N GLU A 1183 37.37 39.91 56.16
CA GLU A 1183 37.58 41.35 55.98
C GLU A 1183 36.47 42.18 56.65
N GLU A 1184 35.20 41.75 56.60
CA GLU A 1184 34.09 42.37 57.36
C GLU A 1184 34.26 42.19 58.87
N ALA A 1185 34.79 41.04 59.33
CA ALA A 1185 35.09 40.80 60.73
C ALA A 1185 36.31 41.59 61.23
N GLU A 1186 37.33 41.81 60.39
CA GLU A 1186 38.48 42.68 60.71
C GLU A 1186 38.08 44.17 60.72
N MET A 1187 37.19 44.63 59.83
CA MET A 1187 36.67 46.00 59.88
C MET A 1187 35.73 46.24 61.07
N ALA A 1188 34.98 45.24 61.52
CA ALA A 1188 34.13 45.34 62.72
C ALA A 1188 34.91 45.26 64.03
N ALA A 1189 36.13 44.69 64.01
CA ALA A 1189 37.01 44.60 65.18
C ALA A 1189 37.85 45.87 65.43
N ASP A 1190 37.97 46.77 64.44
CA ASP A 1190 38.78 48.00 64.52
C ASP A 1190 37.94 49.26 64.84
N SER A 1191 36.63 49.10 65.10
CA SER A 1191 35.69 50.22 65.33
C SER A 1191 34.96 50.24 66.68
N ASP A 1192 35.27 49.34 67.62
CA ASP A 1192 34.50 49.19 68.88
C ASP A 1192 35.35 49.24 70.17
N ASP A 1193 36.49 49.94 70.14
CA ASP A 1193 37.33 50.22 71.32
C ASP A 1193 37.38 51.73 71.64
N ASP A 1194 36.21 52.38 71.74
CA ASP A 1194 36.07 53.65 72.47
C ASP A 1194 34.63 53.90 72.95
N ALA A 1195 34.49 53.95 74.28
CA ALA A 1195 33.40 54.50 75.10
C ALA A 1195 32.42 53.53 75.80
N ALA A 1196 32.84 53.06 76.97
CA ALA A 1196 31.97 52.78 78.10
C ALA A 1196 31.50 54.10 78.76
N ALA A 1197 30.19 54.24 79.04
CA ALA A 1197 29.62 54.73 80.33
C ALA A 1197 28.11 55.04 80.25
N ASP A 1198 27.36 54.43 81.18
CA ASP A 1198 26.18 54.91 81.92
C ASP A 1198 24.97 55.52 81.18
N ASP A 1199 23.78 54.94 81.33
CA ASP A 1199 22.94 55.17 82.53
C ASP A 1199 21.73 54.21 82.56
N ALA A 1200 21.34 53.83 83.78
CA ALA A 1200 20.27 52.91 84.10
C ALA A 1200 18.99 53.66 84.50
N SER A 1201 17.82 53.20 84.06
CA SER A 1201 16.63 53.06 84.92
C SER A 1201 15.42 52.43 84.21
N ALA A 1202 14.96 51.33 84.82
CA ALA A 1202 13.56 50.93 85.09
C ALA A 1202 12.47 51.05 84.00
N VAL A 1203 11.74 49.96 83.75
CA VAL A 1203 10.42 49.66 84.36
C VAL A 1203 9.91 48.31 83.84
N GLU A 1204 9.48 47.45 84.78
CA GLU A 1204 8.69 46.23 84.58
C GLU A 1204 7.21 46.55 84.24
N ALA A 1205 6.57 45.74 83.39
CA ALA A 1205 5.14 45.40 83.50
C ALA A 1205 4.77 44.15 82.66
N GLU A 1206 4.24 43.15 83.38
CA GLU A 1206 3.55 41.89 83.02
C GLU A 1206 2.36 42.00 82.02
N PRO A 1207 1.77 40.92 81.42
CA PRO A 1207 1.08 39.74 82.04
C PRO A 1207 1.40 38.36 81.40
N VAL A 1208 1.26 37.19 82.03
CA VAL A 1208 0.11 36.48 82.66
C VAL A 1208 -0.93 35.90 81.67
N ASP A 1209 -0.93 34.55 81.63
CA ASP A 1209 -1.98 33.52 81.43
C ASP A 1209 -2.90 33.40 80.19
N GLU A 1210 -2.97 32.13 79.73
CA GLU A 1210 -4.13 31.27 79.37
C GLU A 1210 -5.28 31.84 78.50
N ALA A 1211 -5.96 31.11 77.61
CA ALA A 1211 -5.89 29.77 77.04
C ALA A 1211 -6.96 29.72 75.90
N ASP A 1212 -6.84 28.69 75.05
CA ASP A 1212 -7.86 28.04 74.22
C ASP A 1212 -8.70 28.83 73.19
N ASP A 1213 -8.57 28.44 71.90
CA ASP A 1213 -9.55 27.51 71.34
C ASP A 1213 -9.00 26.77 70.08
N LYS A 1214 -8.89 25.45 70.24
CA LYS A 1214 -9.23 24.36 69.30
C LYS A 1214 -8.79 24.37 67.83
N ALA A 1215 -7.89 23.41 67.60
CA ALA A 1215 -8.15 22.17 66.86
C ALA A 1215 -8.23 22.19 65.32
N SER A 1216 -7.15 21.61 64.77
CA SER A 1216 -7.13 20.58 63.71
C SER A 1216 -7.55 20.97 62.29
N LYS A 1217 -6.56 21.12 61.42
CA LYS A 1217 -6.19 20.05 60.48
C LYS A 1217 -4.69 20.06 60.23
#